data_AF-A0A9X7XP72-F1
#
_entry.id   AF-A0A9X7XP72-F1
#
_cell.length_a   1.000
_cell.length_b   1.000
_cell.length_c   1.000
_cell.angle_alpha   90.00
_cell.angle_beta   90.00
_cell.angle_gamma   90.00
#
_symmetry.space_group_name_H-M   'P 1'
#
loop_
_entity.id
_entity.type
_entity.pdbx_description
1 polymer ?
#
loop_
_entity_poly.entity_id
_entity_poly.type
_entity_poly.pdbx_seq_one_letter_code
_entity_poly.pdbx_strand_id
1 'polypeptide(L)'
;MNKKVTLSLLSATVFASMAASAFAAPTQGVYMGGSVDKFYKLDDLFNLSAAAKKQFVVDLNAANPDLDFKNLVFVDFDGKGAKFSEILAAGTLPKAKRDLTKADFEGSYVTVNLDGSNGASYDPRNDAVDVPTGDLKVESVSAINATQVLVKFGVAVDENDAVTKSYYSVGGKNPQAVEVVDSKTVKLTFASAAEVELTNGAVVIEPVKTADDEFKSTARYAGLLSFEDTVNPTVSTVVSTSKTNVADTVTVTFSEPIKSLGAVKIDGVVKSADNFKAGDSTAKFIGLSLDASQSHTIQFVGLTDQGDNVEANLTKSFNVTTDAVAPTAQLSAQGDSTIIVTFDKKMDVNSVKAALADTAKVVKGETLADVGYYSADVVPNSDDKQFFIKVKDQLFTDATTRTLTVVLPGTMKDSLGNTVAATTKQVTLTKDTVAPTLDSLSFKRDNDKNVTAIVLNVSEGLPATKITPSDSNLTIVDENGVLVKTTAFLGGLKEFTPAAGAKQLVFDAKTKGKLSGKYTFTFANGFVADNSQAANKSASKSFTLDFGAADSSNEFEIADTTEGKGKAIDASTTPNVIVVNFGTTVKGGSVTGSATDVNNYTLNGSALPAGTTITLDADKKVATITLPAESIAKTDTAAVFTISNVLNTANAKIKYTTTTVPVKDNVVPVLNSAVLSSDNTITFGFSETLKTDPAKGDVVVTVNGKTLNVADLAPVKGSGLNAGKYVLDLSSLVIYDSTSKNTVIDMDADTKESTGDIVITTGSDTHADFSFISSTLITDIKFGTQASALTAADAESNKAKSDVTIDVK
;
A
#
# COMPACT_ATOMS: atom_id res chain seq x y z
N MET A 1 -38.82 -43.25 3.24
CA MET A 1 -38.96 -42.99 1.78
C MET A 1 -37.95 -43.87 1.02
N ASN A 2 -38.17 -44.19 -0.26
CA ASN A 2 -37.55 -45.37 -0.91
C ASN A 2 -36.04 -45.25 -1.22
N LYS A 3 -35.31 -46.37 -1.06
CA LYS A 3 -33.88 -46.58 -1.40
C LYS A 3 -33.56 -46.55 -2.92
N LYS A 4 -34.20 -45.69 -3.70
CA LYS A 4 -34.08 -45.65 -5.18
C LYS A 4 -33.65 -44.29 -5.76
N VAL A 5 -33.47 -43.26 -4.94
CA VAL A 5 -33.16 -41.90 -5.42
C VAL A 5 -31.66 -41.72 -5.73
N THR A 6 -30.77 -42.38 -4.99
CA THR A 6 -29.31 -42.17 -5.07
C THR A 6 -28.63 -42.59 -6.37
N LEU A 7 -29.28 -43.40 -7.21
CA LEU A 7 -28.68 -43.94 -8.45
C LEU A 7 -29.20 -43.25 -9.73
N SER A 8 -30.22 -42.40 -9.63
CA SER A 8 -30.88 -41.79 -10.80
C SER A 8 -30.22 -40.48 -11.27
N LEU A 9 -29.22 -39.97 -10.55
CA LEU A 9 -28.56 -38.69 -10.84
C LEU A 9 -27.31 -38.82 -11.74
N LEU A 10 -26.83 -40.03 -12.03
CA LEU A 10 -25.61 -40.26 -12.82
C LEU A 10 -25.83 -40.39 -14.34
N SER A 11 -27.07 -40.33 -14.84
CA SER A 11 -27.40 -40.77 -16.22
C SER A 11 -27.82 -39.65 -17.18
N ALA A 12 -27.27 -38.43 -17.06
CA ALA A 12 -27.63 -37.32 -17.96
C ALA A 12 -26.46 -36.40 -18.37
N THR A 13 -26.45 -36.08 -19.67
CA THR A 13 -25.74 -35.00 -20.40
C THR A 13 -24.25 -35.15 -20.75
N VAL A 14 -24.02 -35.34 -22.06
CA VAL A 14 -22.77 -35.37 -22.86
C VAL A 14 -23.20 -35.04 -24.32
N PHE A 15 -22.53 -34.26 -25.19
CA PHE A 15 -21.30 -33.45 -25.13
C PHE A 15 -21.59 -31.98 -25.49
N ALA A 16 -20.68 -31.05 -25.16
CA ALA A 16 -20.33 -29.91 -26.01
C ALA A 16 -18.90 -29.43 -25.67
N SER A 17 -18.04 -29.24 -26.68
CA SER A 17 -16.64 -28.84 -26.51
C SER A 17 -16.43 -27.33 -26.68
N MET A 18 -15.46 -26.74 -25.96
CA MET A 18 -14.49 -25.77 -26.48
C MET A 18 -13.31 -25.65 -25.50
N ALA A 19 -12.12 -25.34 -26.01
CA ALA A 19 -10.85 -25.43 -25.28
C ALA A 19 -10.66 -24.33 -24.22
N ALA A 20 -10.09 -24.70 -23.08
CA ALA A 20 -9.50 -23.78 -22.09
C ALA A 20 -8.06 -24.18 -21.79
N SER A 21 -7.26 -23.19 -21.39
CA SER A 21 -5.80 -23.24 -21.18
C SER A 21 -5.33 -24.31 -20.18
N ALA A 22 -4.18 -24.92 -20.49
CA ALA A 22 -3.59 -26.03 -19.73
C ALA A 22 -2.99 -25.60 -18.37
N PHE A 23 -3.84 -25.51 -17.36
CA PHE A 23 -3.49 -25.99 -16.03
C PHE A 23 -3.93 -27.45 -15.93
N ALA A 24 -3.20 -28.29 -15.17
CA ALA A 24 -3.72 -29.61 -14.82
C ALA A 24 -4.95 -29.39 -13.93
N ALA A 25 -6.11 -29.88 -14.35
CA ALA A 25 -7.35 -29.74 -13.60
C ALA A 25 -7.64 -31.04 -12.83
N PRO A 26 -8.42 -31.01 -11.73
CA PRO A 26 -8.65 -32.19 -10.90
C PRO A 26 -9.30 -33.31 -11.73
N THR A 27 -8.84 -34.55 -11.55
CA THR A 27 -9.27 -35.68 -12.39
C THR A 27 -10.76 -35.99 -12.19
N GLN A 28 -11.51 -36.23 -13.27
CA GLN A 28 -12.96 -36.51 -13.19
C GLN A 28 -13.30 -37.76 -12.35
N GLY A 29 -14.30 -37.65 -11.47
CA GLY A 29 -14.71 -38.74 -10.59
C GLY A 29 -15.30 -38.31 -9.25
N VAL A 30 -15.27 -39.23 -8.29
CA VAL A 30 -15.79 -39.05 -6.92
C VAL A 30 -14.64 -39.18 -5.93
N TYR A 31 -14.48 -38.15 -5.09
CA TYR A 31 -13.50 -38.10 -4.01
C TYR A 31 -14.23 -38.33 -2.69
N MET A 32 -13.71 -39.26 -1.88
CA MET A 32 -14.29 -39.68 -0.60
C MET A 32 -13.29 -39.40 0.51
N GLY A 33 -13.51 -38.31 1.26
CA GLY A 33 -12.69 -37.90 2.40
C GLY A 33 -13.09 -38.57 3.71
N GLY A 34 -12.83 -37.90 4.83
CA GLY A 34 -12.98 -38.43 6.17
C GLY A 34 -11.96 -39.53 6.45
N SER A 35 -12.40 -40.69 6.94
CA SER A 35 -11.52 -41.83 7.20
C SER A 35 -11.37 -42.79 6.00
N VAL A 36 -11.72 -42.34 4.79
CA VAL A 36 -11.81 -43.19 3.59
C VAL A 36 -10.66 -42.93 2.60
N ASP A 37 -10.34 -41.66 2.36
CA ASP A 37 -9.25 -41.19 1.50
C ASP A 37 -9.14 -41.92 0.15
N LYS A 38 -10.27 -42.10 -0.56
CA LYS A 38 -10.32 -42.79 -1.86
C LYS A 38 -10.84 -41.91 -2.99
N PHE A 39 -10.31 -42.15 -4.18
CA PHE A 39 -10.73 -41.54 -5.43
C PHE A 39 -11.20 -42.60 -6.42
N TYR A 40 -12.43 -42.43 -6.90
CA TYR A 40 -13.04 -43.28 -7.93
C TYR A 40 -13.17 -42.48 -9.24
N LYS A 41 -12.36 -42.82 -10.23
CA LYS A 41 -12.44 -42.26 -11.58
C LYS A 41 -13.81 -42.54 -12.20
N LEU A 42 -14.39 -41.55 -12.88
CA LEU A 42 -15.73 -41.66 -13.44
C LEU A 42 -15.85 -42.77 -14.49
N ASP A 43 -14.84 -42.91 -15.35
CA ASP A 43 -14.78 -43.92 -16.43
C ASP A 43 -14.67 -45.36 -15.87
N ASP A 44 -14.00 -45.52 -14.73
CA ASP A 44 -13.83 -46.81 -14.07
C ASP A 44 -15.07 -47.20 -13.23
N LEU A 45 -15.79 -46.22 -12.68
CA LEU A 45 -16.91 -46.42 -11.75
C LEU A 45 -18.01 -47.36 -12.29
N PHE A 46 -18.35 -47.22 -13.57
CA PHE A 46 -19.33 -48.08 -14.24
C PHE A 46 -18.78 -49.49 -14.53
N ASN A 47 -17.47 -49.60 -14.73
CA ASN A 47 -16.76 -50.81 -15.14
C ASN A 47 -16.20 -51.63 -13.96
N LEU A 48 -16.30 -51.13 -12.72
CA LEU A 48 -15.90 -51.81 -11.49
C LEU A 48 -16.42 -53.26 -11.40
N SER A 49 -15.57 -54.16 -10.88
CA SER A 49 -15.90 -55.55 -10.57
C SER A 49 -17.06 -55.66 -9.57
N ALA A 50 -17.70 -56.84 -9.47
CA ALA A 50 -18.76 -57.06 -8.49
C ALA A 50 -18.28 -56.86 -7.03
N ALA A 51 -17.01 -57.18 -6.74
CA ALA A 51 -16.39 -56.93 -5.44
C ALA A 51 -16.11 -55.43 -5.24
N ALA A 52 -15.55 -54.75 -6.25
CA ALA A 52 -15.27 -53.33 -6.22
C ALA A 52 -16.53 -52.47 -6.06
N LYS A 53 -17.63 -52.83 -6.73
CA LYS A 53 -18.94 -52.17 -6.58
C LYS A 53 -19.49 -52.32 -5.16
N LYS A 54 -19.28 -53.47 -4.51
CA LYS A 54 -19.62 -53.66 -3.09
C LYS A 54 -18.76 -52.76 -2.20
N GLN A 55 -17.46 -52.66 -2.49
CA GLN A 55 -16.54 -51.82 -1.72
C GLN A 55 -16.84 -50.32 -1.87
N PHE A 56 -17.14 -49.83 -3.09
CA PHE A 56 -17.59 -48.46 -3.33
C PHE A 56 -18.78 -48.06 -2.46
N VAL A 57 -19.77 -48.95 -2.28
CA VAL A 57 -20.91 -48.70 -1.39
C VAL A 57 -20.51 -48.67 0.08
N VAL A 58 -19.54 -49.47 0.51
CA VAL A 58 -18.99 -49.41 1.88
C VAL A 58 -18.28 -48.07 2.11
N ASP A 59 -17.39 -47.70 1.19
CA ASP A 59 -16.59 -46.48 1.27
C ASP A 59 -17.47 -45.22 1.21
N LEU A 60 -18.50 -45.19 0.34
CA LEU A 60 -19.47 -44.10 0.26
C LEU A 60 -20.25 -43.88 1.57
N ASN A 61 -20.61 -44.96 2.27
CA ASN A 61 -21.28 -44.85 3.57
C ASN A 61 -20.29 -44.43 4.67
N ALA A 62 -19.05 -44.92 4.64
CA ALA A 62 -18.02 -44.58 5.63
C ALA A 62 -17.54 -43.13 5.50
N ALA A 63 -17.53 -42.56 4.30
CA ALA A 63 -17.22 -41.15 4.06
C ALA A 63 -18.37 -40.21 4.49
N ASN A 64 -19.58 -40.75 4.71
CA ASN A 64 -20.77 -39.97 5.05
C ASN A 64 -21.50 -40.52 6.30
N PRO A 65 -20.83 -40.58 7.48
CA PRO A 65 -21.41 -41.16 8.69
C PRO A 65 -22.58 -40.32 9.24
N ASP A 66 -22.52 -39.01 9.06
CA ASP A 66 -23.49 -38.03 9.59
C ASP A 66 -24.68 -37.78 8.64
N LEU A 67 -24.67 -38.39 7.44
CA LEU A 67 -25.62 -38.15 6.35
C LEU A 67 -25.66 -36.71 5.80
N ASP A 68 -24.63 -35.90 6.07
CA ASP A 68 -24.51 -34.51 5.61
C ASP A 68 -23.76 -34.32 4.28
N PHE A 69 -23.13 -35.38 3.77
CA PHE A 69 -22.40 -35.43 2.49
C PHE A 69 -21.24 -34.42 2.36
N LYS A 70 -20.69 -33.89 3.47
CA LYS A 70 -19.67 -32.83 3.45
C LYS A 70 -18.29 -33.30 2.94
N ASN A 71 -17.94 -34.58 3.13
CA ASN A 71 -16.65 -35.17 2.75
C ASN A 71 -16.64 -35.75 1.31
N LEU A 72 -17.69 -35.50 0.51
CA LEU A 72 -17.88 -36.09 -0.80
C LEU A 72 -17.84 -35.01 -1.89
N VAL A 73 -16.84 -35.06 -2.77
CA VAL A 73 -16.68 -34.12 -3.90
C VAL A 73 -16.93 -34.85 -5.21
N PHE A 74 -17.76 -34.27 -6.09
CA PHE A 74 -17.88 -34.70 -7.47
C PHE A 74 -17.07 -33.75 -8.38
N VAL A 75 -16.29 -34.31 -9.29
CA VAL A 75 -15.53 -33.59 -10.32
C VAL A 75 -15.93 -34.11 -11.70
N ASP A 76 -16.25 -33.19 -12.60
CA ASP A 76 -16.64 -33.51 -13.98
C ASP A 76 -15.48 -33.41 -14.99
N PHE A 77 -15.81 -33.63 -16.26
CA PHE A 77 -14.84 -33.65 -17.36
C PHE A 77 -14.15 -32.31 -17.66
N ASP A 78 -14.68 -31.19 -17.15
CA ASP A 78 -14.03 -29.86 -17.24
C ASP A 78 -13.11 -29.60 -16.04
N GLY A 79 -12.96 -30.56 -15.10
CA GLY A 79 -12.25 -30.38 -13.82
C GLY A 79 -13.00 -29.49 -12.82
N LYS A 80 -14.23 -29.08 -13.15
CA LYS A 80 -15.13 -28.32 -12.29
C LYS A 80 -16.02 -29.28 -11.48
N GLY A 81 -16.71 -28.78 -10.48
CA GLY A 81 -17.58 -29.62 -9.67
C GLY A 81 -18.18 -28.95 -8.45
N ALA A 82 -18.55 -29.77 -7.46
CA ALA A 82 -19.14 -29.35 -6.20
C ALA A 82 -19.12 -30.49 -5.18
N LYS A 83 -19.30 -30.16 -3.89
CA LYS A 83 -19.58 -31.13 -2.83
C LYS A 83 -20.99 -31.69 -3.00
N PHE A 84 -21.22 -32.94 -2.63
CA PHE A 84 -22.54 -33.56 -2.73
C PHE A 84 -23.60 -32.82 -1.90
N SER A 85 -23.22 -32.23 -0.76
CA SER A 85 -24.07 -31.34 0.03
C SER A 85 -24.54 -30.10 -0.77
N GLU A 86 -23.64 -29.44 -1.51
CA GLU A 86 -23.97 -28.30 -2.38
C GLU A 86 -24.88 -28.71 -3.54
N ILE A 87 -24.62 -29.87 -4.16
CA ILE A 87 -25.45 -30.44 -5.25
C ILE A 87 -26.87 -30.74 -4.75
N LEU A 88 -27.00 -31.28 -3.53
CA LEU A 88 -28.30 -31.55 -2.90
C LEU A 88 -29.05 -30.24 -2.57
N ALA A 89 -28.36 -29.21 -2.08
CA ALA A 89 -28.94 -27.90 -1.80
C ALA A 89 -29.38 -27.16 -3.07
N ALA A 90 -28.59 -27.21 -4.14
CA ALA A 90 -28.91 -26.59 -5.44
C ALA A 90 -29.92 -27.42 -6.27
N GLY A 91 -30.13 -28.69 -5.89
CA GLY A 91 -31.01 -29.66 -6.54
C GLY A 91 -30.47 -30.30 -7.82
N THR A 92 -29.45 -29.73 -8.47
CA THR A 92 -28.79 -30.29 -9.65
C THR A 92 -27.31 -29.88 -9.73
N LEU A 93 -26.45 -30.76 -10.27
CA LEU A 93 -25.02 -30.44 -10.44
C LEU A 93 -24.77 -29.17 -11.26
N PRO A 94 -25.42 -28.90 -12.41
CA PRO A 94 -25.16 -27.68 -13.18
C PRO A 94 -25.46 -26.36 -12.46
N LYS A 95 -26.21 -26.39 -11.35
CA LYS A 95 -26.47 -25.22 -10.50
C LYS A 95 -25.45 -25.06 -9.36
N ALA A 96 -24.79 -26.14 -8.95
CA ALA A 96 -23.73 -26.13 -7.94
C ALA A 96 -22.32 -26.09 -8.56
N LYS A 97 -22.17 -26.52 -9.82
CA LYS A 97 -20.90 -26.61 -10.57
C LYS A 97 -20.16 -25.28 -10.55
N ARG A 98 -18.99 -25.29 -9.93
CA ARG A 98 -18.05 -24.17 -9.83
C ARG A 98 -16.62 -24.67 -10.04
N ASP A 99 -15.68 -23.73 -10.11
CA ASP A 99 -14.28 -24.05 -9.97
C ASP A 99 -14.00 -24.60 -8.56
N LEU A 100 -13.25 -25.70 -8.51
CA LEU A 100 -12.90 -26.39 -7.28
C LEU A 100 -11.55 -25.89 -6.78
N THR A 101 -11.49 -25.64 -5.48
CA THR A 101 -10.39 -24.99 -4.79
C THR A 101 -9.66 -25.97 -3.87
N LYS A 102 -8.48 -25.61 -3.39
CA LYS A 102 -7.71 -26.44 -2.43
C LYS A 102 -8.49 -26.77 -1.15
N ALA A 103 -9.45 -25.93 -0.74
CA ALA A 103 -10.30 -26.13 0.44
C ALA A 103 -11.48 -27.10 0.21
N ASP A 104 -11.75 -27.47 -1.04
CA ASP A 104 -12.79 -28.45 -1.37
C ASP A 104 -12.36 -29.88 -1.09
N PHE A 105 -11.04 -30.13 -1.04
CA PHE A 105 -10.42 -31.43 -0.86
C PHE A 105 -9.66 -31.49 0.47
N GLU A 106 -9.77 -32.61 1.18
CA GLU A 106 -9.19 -32.75 2.53
C GLU A 106 -7.71 -33.17 2.50
N GLY A 107 -7.26 -33.86 1.44
CA GLY A 107 -5.93 -34.45 1.38
C GLY A 107 -5.58 -35.09 0.05
N SER A 108 -4.63 -36.03 0.10
CA SER A 108 -4.31 -36.93 -1.00
C SER A 108 -5.14 -38.19 -0.91
N TYR A 109 -5.71 -38.63 -2.03
CA TYR A 109 -6.62 -39.78 -2.11
C TYR A 109 -5.91 -40.97 -2.75
N VAL A 110 -6.33 -42.18 -2.44
CA VAL A 110 -5.89 -43.41 -3.13
C VAL A 110 -6.84 -43.70 -4.30
N THR A 111 -6.30 -43.72 -5.52
CA THR A 111 -7.09 -44.12 -6.70
C THR A 111 -7.52 -45.57 -6.57
N VAL A 112 -8.77 -45.90 -6.87
CA VAL A 112 -9.28 -47.29 -6.84
C VAL A 112 -9.29 -47.90 -8.23
N ASN A 113 -8.68 -49.07 -8.39
CA ASN A 113 -8.63 -49.82 -9.65
C ASN A 113 -9.95 -50.56 -9.94
N LEU A 114 -10.14 -51.01 -11.20
CA LEU A 114 -11.35 -51.74 -11.64
C LEU A 114 -11.68 -53.00 -10.82
N ASP A 115 -10.67 -53.68 -10.28
CA ASP A 115 -10.85 -54.88 -9.45
C ASP A 115 -11.21 -54.55 -7.98
N GLY A 116 -11.02 -53.30 -7.55
CA GLY A 116 -11.23 -52.81 -6.19
C GLY A 116 -9.94 -52.68 -5.36
N SER A 117 -8.78 -52.95 -5.96
CA SER A 117 -7.47 -52.75 -5.32
C SER A 117 -7.06 -51.28 -5.28
N ASN A 118 -6.15 -50.95 -4.36
CA ASN A 118 -5.54 -49.63 -4.25
C ASN A 118 -4.53 -49.41 -5.38
N GLY A 119 -4.72 -48.34 -6.14
CA GLY A 119 -3.78 -47.81 -7.14
C GLY A 119 -2.89 -46.71 -6.57
N ALA A 120 -2.45 -45.79 -7.44
CA ALA A 120 -1.59 -44.67 -7.05
C ALA A 120 -2.34 -43.64 -6.19
N SER A 121 -1.60 -42.98 -5.28
CA SER A 121 -2.12 -41.81 -4.57
C SER A 121 -2.10 -40.57 -5.46
N TYR A 122 -3.09 -39.72 -5.31
CA TYR A 122 -3.34 -38.53 -6.12
C TYR A 122 -3.90 -37.41 -5.23
N ASP A 123 -3.23 -36.26 -5.23
CA ASP A 123 -3.64 -35.08 -4.46
C ASP A 123 -4.25 -34.02 -5.41
N PRO A 124 -5.60 -33.91 -5.47
CA PRO A 124 -6.28 -32.97 -6.36
C PRO A 124 -6.00 -31.51 -5.99
N ARG A 125 -5.42 -31.21 -4.81
CA ARG A 125 -5.07 -29.83 -4.43
C ARG A 125 -3.89 -29.27 -5.22
N ASN A 126 -3.11 -30.13 -5.89
CA ASN A 126 -2.07 -29.70 -6.83
C ASN A 126 -2.66 -29.19 -8.15
N ASP A 127 -3.85 -29.68 -8.51
CA ASP A 127 -4.55 -29.41 -9.77
C ASP A 127 -5.78 -28.48 -9.58
N ALA A 128 -6.20 -28.26 -8.33
CA ALA A 128 -7.31 -27.39 -7.97
C ALA A 128 -6.99 -25.92 -8.27
N VAL A 129 -8.02 -25.16 -8.65
CA VAL A 129 -7.90 -23.73 -8.91
C VAL A 129 -7.50 -23.02 -7.62
N ASP A 130 -6.37 -22.34 -7.63
CA ASP A 130 -6.02 -21.42 -6.55
C ASP A 130 -7.10 -20.35 -6.45
N VAL A 131 -7.64 -20.16 -5.24
CA VAL A 131 -8.70 -19.17 -4.99
C VAL A 131 -8.19 -17.83 -5.51
N PRO A 132 -8.94 -17.12 -6.38
CA PRO A 132 -8.63 -15.74 -6.70
C PRO A 132 -8.66 -14.95 -5.40
N THR A 133 -7.49 -14.75 -4.82
CA THR A 133 -7.31 -13.79 -3.73
C THR A 133 -7.72 -12.47 -4.36
N GLY A 134 -8.79 -11.85 -3.85
CA GLY A 134 -9.18 -10.53 -4.32
C GLY A 134 -7.97 -9.61 -4.27
N ASP A 135 -7.86 -8.68 -5.20
CA ASP A 135 -6.71 -7.77 -5.20
C ASP A 135 -6.54 -7.15 -3.81
N LEU A 136 -5.31 -7.12 -3.31
CA LEU A 136 -4.98 -6.51 -2.02
C LEU A 136 -5.14 -4.99 -2.15
N LYS A 137 -6.37 -4.49 -2.10
CA LYS A 137 -6.74 -3.09 -2.30
C LYS A 137 -8.09 -2.76 -1.66
N VAL A 138 -8.37 -1.48 -1.56
CA VAL A 138 -9.73 -0.94 -1.38
C VAL A 138 -10.49 -1.10 -2.70
N GLU A 139 -11.68 -1.70 -2.66
CA GLU A 139 -12.60 -1.81 -3.80
C GLU A 139 -13.42 -0.53 -3.98
N SER A 140 -13.97 0.01 -2.88
CA SER A 140 -14.80 1.21 -2.92
C SER A 140 -14.77 2.00 -1.62
N VAL A 141 -15.00 3.30 -1.74
CA VAL A 141 -15.28 4.20 -0.62
C VAL A 141 -16.56 4.96 -0.97
N SER A 142 -17.52 4.99 -0.06
CA SER A 142 -18.82 5.65 -0.28
C SER A 142 -19.35 6.25 1.02
N ALA A 143 -19.66 7.54 1.01
CA ALA A 143 -20.46 8.16 2.07
C ALA A 143 -21.86 7.52 2.09
N ILE A 144 -22.45 7.40 3.29
CA ILE A 144 -23.80 6.86 3.51
C ILE A 144 -24.75 7.86 4.16
N ASN A 145 -24.21 8.88 4.84
CA ASN A 145 -24.89 10.06 5.37
C ASN A 145 -23.82 11.11 5.74
N ALA A 146 -24.25 12.30 6.18
CA ALA A 146 -23.46 13.46 6.58
C ALA A 146 -22.25 13.16 7.48
N THR A 147 -22.26 12.06 8.27
CA THR A 147 -21.16 11.77 9.22
C THR A 147 -20.52 10.40 9.04
N GLN A 148 -20.94 9.60 8.05
CA GLN A 148 -20.51 8.21 7.93
C GLN A 148 -20.09 7.82 6.51
N VAL A 149 -19.00 7.04 6.44
CA VAL A 149 -18.41 6.54 5.20
C VAL A 149 -18.14 5.05 5.32
N LEU A 150 -18.53 4.27 4.32
CA LEU A 150 -18.12 2.86 4.18
C LEU A 150 -16.85 2.75 3.33
N VAL A 151 -15.95 1.89 3.76
CA VAL A 151 -14.78 1.43 3.00
C VAL A 151 -14.88 -0.07 2.83
N LYS A 152 -14.81 -0.54 1.58
CA LYS A 152 -14.87 -1.96 1.22
C LYS A 152 -13.53 -2.42 0.65
N PHE A 153 -13.03 -3.56 1.11
CA PHE A 153 -11.76 -4.16 0.71
C PHE A 153 -11.97 -5.39 -0.20
N GLY A 154 -10.99 -5.68 -1.05
CA GLY A 154 -11.03 -6.86 -1.94
C GLY A 154 -10.91 -8.19 -1.19
N VAL A 155 -10.30 -8.17 -0.02
CA VAL A 155 -10.00 -9.32 0.85
C VAL A 155 -10.47 -9.07 2.28
N ALA A 156 -10.52 -10.14 3.08
CA ALA A 156 -10.77 -9.99 4.50
C ALA A 156 -9.60 -9.24 5.16
N VAL A 157 -9.90 -8.28 6.03
CA VAL A 157 -8.91 -7.49 6.79
C VAL A 157 -8.83 -7.94 8.24
N ASP A 158 -7.65 -7.81 8.86
CA ASP A 158 -7.50 -8.06 10.30
C ASP A 158 -8.31 -7.02 11.09
N GLU A 159 -9.19 -7.47 11.98
CA GLU A 159 -10.12 -6.60 12.70
C GLU A 159 -9.41 -5.57 13.59
N ASN A 160 -8.26 -5.94 14.19
CA ASN A 160 -7.52 -5.06 15.10
C ASN A 160 -6.78 -3.96 14.33
N ASP A 161 -6.19 -4.30 13.19
CA ASP A 161 -5.53 -3.36 12.29
C ASP A 161 -6.58 -2.44 11.63
N ALA A 162 -7.72 -2.99 11.20
CA ALA A 162 -8.81 -2.27 10.53
C ALA A 162 -9.57 -1.26 11.40
N VAL A 163 -9.56 -1.37 12.74
CA VAL A 163 -10.14 -0.33 13.63
C VAL A 163 -9.18 0.85 13.89
N THR A 164 -7.99 0.86 13.28
CA THR A 164 -6.97 1.89 13.47
C THR A 164 -7.37 3.20 12.78
N LYS A 165 -7.94 4.14 13.54
CA LYS A 165 -8.43 5.46 13.05
C LYS A 165 -7.42 6.23 12.19
N SER A 166 -6.13 6.13 12.49
CA SER A 166 -5.06 6.83 11.75
C SER A 166 -4.82 6.30 10.33
N TYR A 167 -5.32 5.12 9.99
CA TYR A 167 -5.24 4.61 8.62
C TYR A 167 -6.25 5.25 7.67
N TYR A 168 -7.30 5.89 8.19
CA TYR A 168 -8.39 6.44 7.38
C TYR A 168 -8.36 7.95 7.44
N SER A 169 -8.39 8.60 6.28
CA SER A 169 -8.61 10.03 6.18
C SER A 169 -9.57 10.42 5.06
N VAL A 170 -10.47 11.35 5.36
CA VAL A 170 -11.39 11.99 4.42
C VAL A 170 -11.25 13.50 4.63
N GLY A 171 -11.02 14.27 3.57
CA GLY A 171 -10.78 15.72 3.66
C GLY A 171 -9.55 16.13 4.48
N GLY A 172 -8.60 15.20 4.72
CA GLY A 172 -7.47 15.41 5.64
C GLY A 172 -7.84 15.30 7.14
N LYS A 173 -9.02 14.77 7.46
CA LYS A 173 -9.48 14.45 8.83
C LYS A 173 -9.48 12.96 9.07
N ASN A 174 -9.21 12.51 10.29
CA ASN A 174 -9.36 11.12 10.71
C ASN A 174 -10.74 10.92 11.36
N PRO A 175 -11.38 9.74 11.23
CA PRO A 175 -12.66 9.47 11.85
C PRO A 175 -12.56 9.41 13.38
N GLN A 176 -13.66 9.76 14.05
CA GLN A 176 -13.84 9.62 15.49
C GLN A 176 -14.02 8.16 15.91
N ALA A 177 -14.60 7.32 15.06
CA ALA A 177 -14.74 5.88 15.27
C ALA A 177 -14.60 5.09 13.97
N VAL A 178 -14.10 3.86 14.07
CA VAL A 178 -14.07 2.88 13.00
C VAL A 178 -14.66 1.58 13.54
N GLU A 179 -15.60 1.00 12.81
CA GLU A 179 -16.33 -0.22 13.17
C GLU A 179 -16.22 -1.20 12.00
N VAL A 180 -15.81 -2.45 12.27
CA VAL A 180 -15.85 -3.53 11.29
C VAL A 180 -17.30 -4.01 11.18
N VAL A 181 -17.90 -3.84 10.00
CA VAL A 181 -19.29 -4.24 9.71
C VAL A 181 -19.35 -5.71 9.29
N ASP A 182 -18.38 -6.11 8.47
CA ASP A 182 -18.10 -7.48 8.07
C ASP A 182 -16.60 -7.60 7.76
N SER A 183 -16.10 -8.81 7.51
CA SER A 183 -14.65 -9.04 7.32
C SER A 183 -14.01 -8.24 6.18
N LYS A 184 -14.79 -7.67 5.25
CA LYS A 184 -14.31 -6.84 4.13
C LYS A 184 -14.76 -5.38 4.21
N THR A 185 -15.57 -4.97 5.19
CA THR A 185 -16.21 -3.66 5.20
C THR A 185 -16.05 -2.97 6.54
N VAL A 186 -15.54 -1.74 6.54
CA VAL A 186 -15.50 -0.87 7.73
C VAL A 186 -16.36 0.37 7.55
N LYS A 187 -16.98 0.80 8.65
CA LYS A 187 -17.76 2.03 8.76
C LYS A 187 -16.97 3.05 9.56
N LEU A 188 -16.62 4.16 8.90
CA LEU A 188 -15.97 5.32 9.48
C LEU A 188 -17.05 6.28 9.98
N THR A 189 -16.91 6.82 11.20
CA THR A 189 -17.80 7.87 11.74
C THR A 189 -16.99 9.11 12.08
N PHE A 190 -17.42 10.27 11.56
CA PHE A 190 -16.76 11.58 11.67
C PHE A 190 -17.47 12.48 12.70
N ALA A 191 -16.86 13.62 13.05
CA ALA A 191 -17.37 14.49 14.10
C ALA A 191 -18.50 15.44 13.64
N SER A 192 -18.59 15.74 12.34
CA SER A 192 -19.56 16.68 11.77
C SER A 192 -19.72 16.53 10.27
N ALA A 193 -20.87 16.98 9.73
CA ALA A 193 -21.18 17.08 8.29
C ALA A 193 -19.99 17.53 7.43
N ALA A 194 -19.36 18.65 7.80
CA ALA A 194 -18.25 19.27 7.07
C ALA A 194 -16.95 18.41 6.93
N GLU A 195 -16.89 17.22 7.53
CA GLU A 195 -15.79 16.26 7.34
C GLU A 195 -16.08 15.19 6.28
N VAL A 196 -17.35 15.06 5.82
CA VAL A 196 -17.79 14.07 4.81
C VAL A 196 -18.48 14.75 3.63
N GLU A 197 -19.28 15.79 3.89
CA GLU A 197 -19.91 16.65 2.88
C GLU A 197 -18.86 17.55 2.22
N LEU A 198 -18.19 16.99 1.22
CA LEU A 198 -17.04 17.58 0.56
C LEU A 198 -17.28 17.63 -0.94
N THR A 199 -16.67 18.61 -1.62
CA THR A 199 -16.52 18.60 -3.08
C THR A 199 -15.08 18.23 -3.40
N ASN A 200 -14.86 17.07 -4.03
CA ASN A 200 -13.54 16.51 -4.35
C ASN A 200 -12.60 16.41 -3.13
N GLY A 201 -13.14 16.01 -1.98
CA GLY A 201 -12.37 15.79 -0.76
C GLY A 201 -11.40 14.62 -0.92
N ALA A 202 -10.13 14.81 -0.58
CA ALA A 202 -9.13 13.75 -0.66
C ALA A 202 -9.47 12.63 0.34
N VAL A 203 -9.54 11.40 -0.16
CA VAL A 203 -9.63 10.18 0.65
C VAL A 203 -8.28 9.48 0.61
N VAL A 204 -7.75 9.13 1.78
CA VAL A 204 -6.54 8.32 1.92
C VAL A 204 -6.85 7.16 2.86
N ILE A 205 -6.51 5.95 2.43
CA ILE A 205 -6.58 4.74 3.26
C ILE A 205 -5.20 4.10 3.21
N GLU A 206 -4.53 4.10 4.35
CA GLU A 206 -3.21 3.48 4.51
C GLU A 206 -3.32 1.94 4.50
N PRO A 207 -2.21 1.22 4.23
CA PRO A 207 -2.21 -0.24 4.12
C PRO A 207 -2.76 -0.97 5.37
N VAL A 208 -3.95 -1.57 5.23
CA VAL A 208 -4.58 -2.41 6.27
C VAL A 208 -4.22 -3.87 6.04
N LYS A 209 -3.79 -4.59 7.08
CA LYS A 209 -3.44 -6.02 7.03
C LYS A 209 -4.62 -6.89 6.61
N THR A 210 -4.30 -8.00 5.95
CA THR A 210 -5.27 -9.06 5.66
C THR A 210 -5.50 -9.95 6.87
N ALA A 211 -6.72 -10.50 7.01
CA ALA A 211 -7.04 -11.46 8.08
C ALA A 211 -6.26 -12.77 7.95
N ASP A 212 -5.95 -13.19 6.72
CA ASP A 212 -5.31 -14.47 6.42
C ASP A 212 -3.77 -14.43 6.59
N ASP A 213 -3.15 -13.24 6.58
CA ASP A 213 -1.69 -13.07 6.59
C ASP A 213 -1.31 -11.68 7.16
N GLU A 214 -0.70 -11.66 8.35
CA GLU A 214 -0.29 -10.41 9.03
C GLU A 214 0.87 -9.66 8.32
N PHE A 215 1.52 -10.30 7.34
CA PHE A 215 2.60 -9.71 6.53
C PHE A 215 2.09 -9.16 5.19
N LYS A 216 0.83 -9.43 4.83
CA LYS A 216 0.17 -8.82 3.68
C LYS A 216 -0.75 -7.71 4.14
N SER A 217 -0.61 -6.55 3.52
CA SER A 217 -1.56 -5.44 3.64
C SER A 217 -2.14 -5.11 2.27
N THR A 218 -3.33 -4.52 2.30
CA THR A 218 -3.92 -3.83 1.17
C THR A 218 -3.00 -2.71 0.66
N ALA A 219 -2.96 -2.49 -0.64
CA ALA A 219 -2.27 -1.36 -1.23
C ALA A 219 -2.91 -0.05 -0.74
N ARG A 220 -2.07 0.93 -0.42
CA ARG A 220 -2.49 2.28 -0.04
C ARG A 220 -3.43 2.85 -1.11
N TYR A 221 -4.63 3.23 -0.70
CA TYR A 221 -5.61 3.86 -1.56
C TYR A 221 -5.57 5.37 -1.40
N ALA A 222 -5.61 6.07 -2.53
CA ALA A 222 -5.86 7.51 -2.59
C ALA A 222 -6.94 7.77 -3.63
N GLY A 223 -7.95 8.56 -3.28
CA GLY A 223 -9.10 8.85 -4.12
C GLY A 223 -9.72 10.20 -3.79
N LEU A 224 -10.84 10.50 -4.43
CA LEU A 224 -11.65 11.70 -4.18
C LEU A 224 -13.07 11.27 -3.80
N LEU A 225 -13.63 11.91 -2.78
CA LEU A 225 -15.03 11.80 -2.39
C LEU A 225 -15.73 13.13 -2.68
N SER A 226 -16.87 13.06 -3.36
CA SER A 226 -17.82 14.15 -3.45
C SER A 226 -19.16 13.68 -2.91
N PHE A 227 -19.67 14.36 -1.89
CA PHE A 227 -20.92 14.02 -1.22
C PHE A 227 -21.55 15.28 -0.64
N GLU A 228 -22.88 15.32 -0.62
CA GLU A 228 -23.73 16.32 0.01
C GLU A 228 -24.93 15.51 0.53
N ASP A 229 -25.28 15.66 1.81
CA ASP A 229 -26.46 14.97 2.33
C ASP A 229 -27.72 15.78 2.01
N THR A 230 -28.68 15.13 1.37
CA THR A 230 -29.93 15.76 0.92
C THR A 230 -31.16 14.92 1.29
N VAL A 231 -30.99 13.93 2.16
CA VAL A 231 -32.04 12.97 2.52
C VAL A 231 -32.56 13.30 3.91
N ASN A 232 -33.85 13.62 4.03
CA ASN A 232 -34.47 13.84 5.33
C ASN A 232 -34.39 12.59 6.23
N PRO A 233 -34.14 12.75 7.54
CA PRO A 233 -34.11 11.63 8.48
C PRO A 233 -35.46 10.93 8.60
N THR A 234 -35.41 9.61 8.62
CA THR A 234 -36.60 8.74 8.75
C THR A 234 -36.50 7.82 9.96
N VAL A 235 -37.65 7.29 10.39
CA VAL A 235 -37.73 6.22 11.39
C VAL A 235 -37.74 4.87 10.67
N SER A 236 -36.68 4.10 10.89
CA SER A 236 -36.47 2.75 10.36
C SER A 236 -37.30 1.73 11.15
N THR A 237 -37.20 1.74 12.48
CA THR A 237 -38.01 0.86 13.36
C THR A 237 -38.51 1.57 14.61
N VAL A 238 -39.64 1.09 15.13
CA VAL A 238 -40.15 1.43 16.46
C VAL A 238 -40.46 0.12 17.16
N VAL A 239 -39.81 -0.12 18.30
CA VAL A 239 -39.94 -1.33 19.10
C VAL A 239 -40.46 -0.97 20.48
N SER A 240 -41.56 -1.60 20.87
CA SER A 240 -42.06 -1.57 22.24
C SER A 240 -42.46 -3.00 22.62
N THR A 241 -41.84 -3.52 23.67
CA THR A 241 -42.03 -4.89 24.15
C THR A 241 -42.18 -4.86 25.66
N SER A 242 -43.12 -5.64 26.20
CA SER A 242 -43.35 -5.74 27.63
C SER A 242 -43.67 -7.15 28.06
N LYS A 243 -43.34 -7.47 29.31
CA LYS A 243 -43.81 -8.68 30.00
C LYS A 243 -45.31 -8.69 30.26
N THR A 244 -45.94 -7.52 30.32
CA THR A 244 -47.37 -7.36 30.62
C THR A 244 -48.11 -6.68 29.48
N ASN A 245 -49.43 -6.55 29.59
CA ASN A 245 -50.24 -5.81 28.62
C ASN A 245 -49.99 -4.29 28.66
N VAL A 246 -49.07 -3.78 29.50
CA VAL A 246 -48.65 -2.38 29.53
C VAL A 246 -47.15 -2.28 29.31
N ALA A 247 -46.70 -1.53 28.30
CA ALA A 247 -45.30 -1.16 28.12
C ALA A 247 -44.98 0.20 28.71
N ASP A 248 -43.82 0.26 29.34
CA ASP A 248 -43.21 1.46 29.95
C ASP A 248 -42.14 2.11 29.06
N THR A 249 -41.75 1.45 27.96
CA THR A 249 -40.66 1.86 27.08
C THR A 249 -40.98 1.77 25.59
N VAL A 250 -40.36 2.66 24.82
CA VAL A 250 -40.32 2.64 23.35
C VAL A 250 -38.88 2.92 22.92
N THR A 251 -38.35 2.12 22.00
CA THR A 251 -37.05 2.37 21.35
C THR A 251 -37.28 2.62 19.87
N VAL A 252 -36.64 3.65 19.34
CA VAL A 252 -36.75 4.09 17.94
C VAL A 252 -35.37 4.02 17.31
N THR A 253 -35.27 3.45 16.11
CA THR A 253 -34.06 3.48 15.28
C THR A 253 -34.31 4.33 14.04
N PHE A 254 -33.39 5.23 13.73
CA PHE A 254 -33.48 6.15 12.59
C PHE A 254 -32.71 5.61 11.36
N SER A 255 -32.86 6.26 10.20
CA SER A 255 -32.04 5.95 9.01
C SER A 255 -30.55 6.29 9.18
N GLU A 256 -30.24 7.20 10.11
CA GLU A 256 -28.94 7.86 10.24
C GLU A 256 -28.72 8.47 11.63
N PRO A 257 -27.51 8.98 11.94
CA PRO A 257 -27.25 9.79 13.14
C PRO A 257 -28.10 11.07 13.21
N ILE A 258 -28.79 11.27 14.33
CA ILE A 258 -29.71 12.41 14.53
C ILE A 258 -29.02 13.53 15.34
N LYS A 259 -29.22 14.79 14.95
CA LYS A 259 -28.76 15.99 15.67
C LYS A 259 -29.78 16.52 16.65
N SER A 260 -31.06 16.48 16.28
CA SER A 260 -32.19 16.90 17.12
C SER A 260 -33.41 16.03 16.86
N LEU A 261 -34.06 15.55 17.92
CA LEU A 261 -35.35 14.86 17.84
C LEU A 261 -36.54 15.82 17.64
N GLY A 262 -36.31 17.13 17.75
CA GLY A 262 -37.37 18.13 17.77
C GLY A 262 -38.34 17.94 18.93
N ALA A 263 -39.61 18.22 18.69
CA ALA A 263 -40.68 17.91 19.65
C ALA A 263 -41.24 16.51 19.39
N VAL A 264 -40.99 15.58 20.30
CA VAL A 264 -41.52 14.20 20.22
C VAL A 264 -42.83 14.09 21.01
N LYS A 265 -43.84 13.45 20.41
CA LYS A 265 -45.08 13.09 21.08
C LYS A 265 -45.35 11.60 20.94
N ILE A 266 -45.81 10.96 22.01
CA ILE A 266 -46.36 9.61 21.99
C ILE A 266 -47.84 9.74 22.37
N ASP A 267 -48.72 9.28 21.49
CA ASP A 267 -50.19 9.46 21.58
C ASP A 267 -50.61 10.91 21.85
N GLY A 268 -49.97 11.85 21.16
CA GLY A 268 -50.21 13.29 21.29
C GLY A 268 -49.61 13.95 22.53
N VAL A 269 -49.10 13.18 23.49
CA VAL A 269 -48.45 13.70 24.71
C VAL A 269 -46.96 13.89 24.47
N VAL A 270 -46.44 15.10 24.75
CA VAL A 270 -45.00 15.41 24.60
C VAL A 270 -44.17 14.53 25.54
N LYS A 271 -43.10 13.94 25.01
CA LYS A 271 -42.15 13.08 25.74
C LYS A 271 -40.72 13.45 25.38
N SER A 272 -39.82 13.34 26.36
CA SER A 272 -38.37 13.47 26.15
C SER A 272 -37.75 12.07 26.05
N ALA A 273 -36.73 11.93 25.22
CA ALA A 273 -35.93 10.71 25.18
C ALA A 273 -35.03 10.61 26.43
N ASP A 274 -34.81 9.40 26.90
CA ASP A 274 -33.88 9.07 27.96
C ASP A 274 -32.45 9.03 27.40
N ASN A 275 -31.57 9.88 27.94
CA ASN A 275 -30.14 9.93 27.67
C ASN A 275 -29.68 10.09 26.20
N PHE A 276 -30.59 10.44 25.27
CA PHE A 276 -30.27 10.71 23.86
C PHE A 276 -29.27 11.86 23.69
N LYS A 277 -28.32 11.68 22.76
CA LYS A 277 -27.28 12.65 22.40
C LYS A 277 -27.27 12.89 20.89
N ALA A 278 -26.86 14.10 20.50
CA ALA A 278 -26.60 14.39 19.09
C ALA A 278 -25.50 13.44 18.57
N GLY A 279 -25.82 12.73 17.49
CA GLY A 279 -25.00 11.67 16.89
C GLY A 279 -25.57 10.27 17.09
N ASP A 280 -26.54 10.08 17.99
CA ASP A 280 -27.18 8.77 18.19
C ASP A 280 -28.13 8.45 17.01
N SER A 281 -28.05 7.23 16.48
CA SER A 281 -29.04 6.68 15.52
C SER A 281 -30.21 5.97 16.19
N THR A 282 -30.32 6.05 17.53
CA THR A 282 -31.42 5.45 18.30
C THR A 282 -31.87 6.36 19.44
N ALA A 283 -33.17 6.39 19.73
CA ALA A 283 -33.74 7.11 20.88
C ALA A 283 -34.62 6.17 21.71
N LYS A 284 -34.43 6.17 23.03
CA LYS A 284 -35.25 5.42 23.98
C LYS A 284 -36.16 6.38 24.75
N PHE A 285 -37.40 5.99 24.99
CA PHE A 285 -38.36 6.70 25.82
C PHE A 285 -38.79 5.77 26.96
N ILE A 286 -38.89 6.31 28.18
CA ILE A 286 -39.19 5.56 29.40
C ILE A 286 -40.34 6.22 30.19
N GLY A 287 -40.91 5.52 31.17
CA GLY A 287 -42.02 6.06 31.98
C GLY A 287 -43.30 6.25 31.16
N LEU A 288 -43.58 5.29 30.28
CA LEU A 288 -44.79 5.23 29.47
C LEU A 288 -45.84 4.30 30.11
N SER A 289 -47.03 4.24 29.51
CA SER A 289 -48.11 3.33 29.91
C SER A 289 -48.93 2.99 28.68
N LEU A 290 -48.35 2.17 27.80
CA LEU A 290 -48.90 1.84 26.48
C LEU A 290 -49.61 0.48 26.53
N ASP A 291 -50.90 0.44 26.18
CA ASP A 291 -51.76 -0.75 26.24
C ASP A 291 -51.55 -1.64 25.00
N ALA A 292 -51.09 -2.87 25.21
CA ALA A 292 -50.80 -3.82 24.14
C ALA A 292 -52.01 -4.33 23.35
N SER A 293 -53.23 -4.00 23.75
CA SER A 293 -54.43 -4.20 22.94
C SER A 293 -54.69 -3.08 21.92
N GLN A 294 -53.93 -1.97 21.98
CA GLN A 294 -54.12 -0.77 21.18
C GLN A 294 -52.94 -0.53 20.22
N SER A 295 -53.20 0.23 19.16
CA SER A 295 -52.15 0.74 18.28
C SER A 295 -51.80 2.16 18.72
N HIS A 296 -50.50 2.41 18.89
CA HIS A 296 -49.95 3.65 19.40
C HIS A 296 -49.31 4.46 18.29
N THR A 297 -49.12 5.75 18.54
CA THR A 297 -48.51 6.69 17.60
C THR A 297 -47.30 7.37 18.22
N ILE A 298 -46.23 7.51 17.44
CA ILE A 298 -45.12 8.41 17.74
C ILE A 298 -44.99 9.45 16.64
N GLN A 299 -44.93 10.72 17.04
CA GLN A 299 -44.78 11.87 16.16
C GLN A 299 -43.50 12.62 16.54
N PHE A 300 -42.70 12.96 15.53
CA PHE A 300 -41.55 13.88 15.63
C PHE A 300 -41.89 15.15 14.84
N VAL A 301 -41.65 16.32 15.44
CA VAL A 301 -41.85 17.63 14.78
C VAL A 301 -40.52 18.37 14.77
N GLY A 302 -39.93 18.54 13.59
CA GLY A 302 -38.58 19.07 13.41
C GLY A 302 -37.50 18.06 13.80
N LEU A 303 -37.56 16.85 13.25
CA LEU A 303 -36.48 15.86 13.34
C LEU A 303 -35.35 16.30 12.41
N THR A 304 -34.12 16.42 12.91
CA THR A 304 -32.97 16.96 12.17
C THR A 304 -31.79 16.00 12.25
N ASP A 305 -31.23 15.62 11.11
CA ASP A 305 -30.01 14.81 11.00
C ASP A 305 -28.74 15.62 11.26
N GLN A 306 -27.56 15.02 11.06
CA GLN A 306 -26.29 15.73 11.21
C GLN A 306 -25.92 16.65 10.04
N GLY A 307 -26.52 16.48 8.86
CA GLY A 307 -26.39 17.34 7.66
C GLY A 307 -27.32 18.57 7.65
N ASP A 308 -28.11 18.76 8.73
CA ASP A 308 -29.14 19.78 8.86
C ASP A 308 -30.36 19.62 7.92
N ASN A 309 -30.59 18.43 7.34
CA ASN A 309 -31.90 18.17 6.71
C ASN A 309 -32.96 17.99 7.79
N VAL A 310 -34.16 18.57 7.56
CA VAL A 310 -35.23 18.65 8.56
C VAL A 310 -36.48 17.96 8.05
N GLU A 311 -36.85 16.86 8.71
CA GLU A 311 -38.18 16.30 8.57
C GLU A 311 -39.16 17.06 9.48
N ALA A 312 -40.02 17.86 8.86
CA ALA A 312 -40.89 18.79 9.56
C ALA A 312 -41.95 18.09 10.42
N ASN A 313 -42.50 16.95 9.98
CA ASN A 313 -43.50 16.19 10.73
C ASN A 313 -43.55 14.71 10.31
N LEU A 314 -42.87 13.86 11.06
CA LEU A 314 -42.88 12.41 10.86
C LEU A 314 -43.78 11.74 11.89
N THR A 315 -44.78 10.97 11.46
CA THR A 315 -45.62 10.16 12.34
C THR A 315 -45.56 8.68 11.94
N LYS A 316 -45.41 7.79 12.93
CA LYS A 316 -45.43 6.33 12.75
C LYS A 316 -46.41 5.70 13.75
N SER A 317 -47.18 4.73 13.28
CA SER A 317 -47.92 3.82 14.17
C SER A 317 -47.05 2.64 14.56
N PHE A 318 -47.20 2.17 15.80
CA PHE A 318 -46.55 0.97 16.31
C PHE A 318 -47.46 0.25 17.30
N ASN A 319 -47.21 -1.03 17.55
CA ASN A 319 -47.96 -1.83 18.53
C ASN A 319 -47.00 -2.27 19.62
N VAL A 320 -47.49 -2.39 20.86
CA VAL A 320 -46.72 -3.07 21.91
C VAL A 320 -46.78 -4.57 21.67
N THR A 321 -45.64 -5.24 21.80
CA THR A 321 -45.55 -6.70 21.75
C THR A 321 -45.44 -7.27 23.16
N THR A 322 -46.24 -8.28 23.49
CA THR A 322 -46.18 -8.95 24.79
C THR A 322 -45.27 -10.16 24.74
N ASP A 323 -44.27 -10.22 25.61
CA ASP A 323 -43.42 -11.39 25.82
C ASP A 323 -43.37 -11.77 27.30
N ALA A 324 -44.25 -12.69 27.67
CA ALA A 324 -44.32 -13.28 29.01
C ALA A 324 -43.65 -14.66 29.10
N VAL A 325 -42.91 -15.09 28.06
CA VAL A 325 -42.28 -16.41 28.04
C VAL A 325 -41.03 -16.39 28.93
N ALA A 326 -40.94 -17.32 29.88
CA ALA A 326 -39.76 -17.42 30.74
C ALA A 326 -38.51 -17.80 29.92
N PRO A 327 -37.34 -17.16 30.15
CA PRO A 327 -36.08 -17.57 29.53
C PRO A 327 -35.70 -18.99 29.94
N THR A 328 -35.16 -19.75 28.99
CA THR A 328 -34.57 -21.08 29.22
C THR A 328 -33.06 -21.04 29.06
N ALA A 329 -32.36 -21.92 29.79
CA ALA A 329 -30.90 -21.97 29.81
C ALA A 329 -30.40 -23.35 29.39
N GLN A 330 -29.20 -23.43 28.81
CA GLN A 330 -28.43 -24.66 28.60
C GLN A 330 -27.01 -24.48 29.16
N LEU A 331 -26.34 -25.59 29.45
CA LEU A 331 -24.94 -25.59 29.90
C LEU A 331 -24.05 -26.25 28.83
N SER A 332 -22.86 -25.70 28.66
CA SER A 332 -21.77 -26.35 27.92
C SER A 332 -20.45 -26.17 28.66
N ALA A 333 -19.49 -27.08 28.43
CA ALA A 333 -18.12 -26.93 28.90
C ALA A 333 -17.34 -25.99 27.98
N GLN A 334 -16.34 -25.29 28.53
CA GLN A 334 -15.26 -24.67 27.78
C GLN A 334 -13.94 -24.96 28.48
N GLY A 335 -13.09 -25.76 27.83
CA GLY A 335 -11.93 -26.36 28.48
C GLY A 335 -12.34 -27.25 29.66
N ASP A 336 -11.41 -27.43 30.59
CA ASP A 336 -11.56 -28.35 31.73
C ASP A 336 -12.17 -27.70 32.99
N SER A 337 -12.33 -26.37 32.99
CA SER A 337 -12.59 -25.59 34.20
C SER A 337 -13.62 -24.47 34.05
N THR A 338 -14.18 -24.26 32.86
CA THR A 338 -15.21 -23.22 32.63
C THR A 338 -16.51 -23.84 32.17
N ILE A 339 -17.62 -23.38 32.75
CA ILE A 339 -18.98 -23.68 32.34
C ILE A 339 -19.55 -22.45 31.65
N ILE A 340 -20.17 -22.61 30.48
CA ILE A 340 -20.96 -21.56 29.84
C ILE A 340 -22.43 -21.83 30.12
N VAL A 341 -23.12 -20.86 30.73
CA VAL A 341 -24.59 -20.83 30.79
C VAL A 341 -25.07 -20.03 29.58
N THR A 342 -25.80 -20.66 28.67
CA THR A 342 -26.40 -20.00 27.49
C THR A 342 -27.91 -19.90 27.65
N PHE A 343 -28.45 -18.70 27.61
CA PHE A 343 -29.88 -18.42 27.61
C PHE A 343 -30.41 -18.25 26.18
N ASP A 344 -31.69 -18.58 25.96
CA ASP A 344 -32.39 -18.34 24.69
C ASP A 344 -32.73 -16.85 24.47
N LYS A 345 -32.74 -16.06 25.55
CA LYS A 345 -33.07 -14.62 25.57
C LYS A 345 -31.97 -13.77 26.19
N LYS A 346 -31.96 -12.48 25.86
CA LYS A 346 -31.10 -11.44 26.45
C LYS A 346 -31.45 -11.24 27.94
N MET A 347 -30.47 -11.41 28.82
CA MET A 347 -30.66 -11.40 30.27
C MET A 347 -30.42 -10.04 30.92
N ASP A 348 -31.04 -9.79 32.08
CA ASP A 348 -30.57 -8.76 33.00
C ASP A 348 -29.29 -9.24 33.70
N VAL A 349 -28.15 -8.72 33.24
CA VAL A 349 -26.80 -9.08 33.72
C VAL A 349 -26.68 -9.02 35.24
N ASN A 350 -27.31 -8.03 35.89
CA ASN A 350 -27.23 -7.87 37.34
C ASN A 350 -27.92 -9.00 38.09
N SER A 351 -29.14 -9.40 37.68
CA SER A 351 -29.86 -10.53 38.26
C SER A 351 -29.11 -11.85 38.09
N VAL A 352 -28.49 -12.08 36.93
CA VAL A 352 -27.71 -13.29 36.65
C VAL A 352 -26.43 -13.31 37.48
N LYS A 353 -25.66 -12.22 37.51
CA LYS A 353 -24.44 -12.13 38.34
C LYS A 353 -24.71 -12.26 39.83
N ALA A 354 -25.83 -11.71 40.34
CA ALA A 354 -26.22 -11.88 41.74
C ALA A 354 -26.66 -13.32 42.06
N ALA A 355 -27.39 -13.97 41.14
CA ALA A 355 -27.83 -15.35 41.26
C ALA A 355 -26.69 -16.38 41.17
N LEU A 356 -25.66 -16.09 40.37
CA LEU A 356 -24.50 -16.95 40.10
C LEU A 356 -23.20 -16.41 40.76
N ALA A 357 -23.32 -15.69 41.87
CA ALA A 357 -22.20 -15.28 42.69
C ALA A 357 -21.67 -16.46 43.53
N ASP A 358 -20.36 -16.56 43.80
CA ASP A 358 -19.77 -17.67 44.58
C ASP A 358 -20.48 -17.93 45.91
N THR A 359 -20.92 -16.87 46.59
CA THR A 359 -21.67 -16.93 47.85
C THR A 359 -23.01 -17.67 47.77
N ALA A 360 -23.59 -17.82 46.58
CA ALA A 360 -24.82 -18.58 46.36
C ALA A 360 -24.60 -20.10 46.24
N LYS A 361 -23.33 -20.55 46.15
CA LYS A 361 -22.91 -21.96 46.13
C LYS A 361 -23.72 -22.83 45.15
N VAL A 362 -23.93 -22.33 43.93
CA VAL A 362 -24.80 -22.97 42.92
C VAL A 362 -24.16 -24.13 42.17
N VAL A 363 -22.82 -24.22 42.14
CA VAL A 363 -22.10 -25.33 41.50
C VAL A 363 -21.85 -26.43 42.53
N LYS A 364 -22.26 -27.66 42.22
CA LYS A 364 -22.13 -28.86 43.06
C LYS A 364 -21.39 -29.97 42.33
N GLY A 365 -20.64 -30.79 43.06
CA GLY A 365 -20.03 -32.03 42.56
C GLY A 365 -21.03 -33.20 42.49
N GLU A 366 -20.54 -34.39 42.13
CA GLU A 366 -21.34 -35.61 41.97
C GLU A 366 -22.01 -36.07 43.27
N THR A 367 -21.39 -35.78 44.43
CA THR A 367 -21.93 -36.05 45.77
C THR A 367 -22.83 -34.93 46.30
N LEU A 368 -23.13 -33.93 45.46
CA LEU A 368 -23.85 -32.68 45.79
C LEU A 368 -23.15 -31.77 46.80
N ALA A 369 -21.87 -32.02 47.10
CA ALA A 369 -21.03 -31.08 47.85
C ALA A 369 -20.77 -29.79 47.04
N ASP A 370 -20.57 -28.67 47.75
CA ASP A 370 -20.22 -27.38 47.14
C ASP A 370 -18.89 -27.46 46.40
N VAL A 371 -18.84 -26.89 45.19
CA VAL A 371 -17.62 -26.65 44.43
C VAL A 371 -17.37 -25.14 44.39
N GLY A 372 -16.14 -24.71 44.64
CA GLY A 372 -15.73 -23.30 44.56
C GLY A 372 -15.58 -22.82 43.12
N TYR A 373 -16.09 -21.61 42.84
CA TYR A 373 -16.01 -20.95 41.53
C TYR A 373 -15.82 -19.44 41.69
N TYR A 374 -15.45 -18.77 40.61
CA TYR A 374 -15.47 -17.31 40.52
C TYR A 374 -16.87 -16.84 40.10
N SER A 375 -17.32 -15.69 40.63
CA SER A 375 -18.59 -15.06 40.26
C SER A 375 -18.75 -14.95 38.75
N ALA A 376 -19.98 -15.16 38.26
CA ALA A 376 -20.20 -15.24 36.81
C ALA A 376 -19.85 -13.94 36.07
N ASP A 377 -19.29 -14.09 34.86
CA ASP A 377 -18.95 -13.01 33.93
C ASP A 377 -19.68 -13.16 32.61
N VAL A 378 -20.05 -12.04 31.98
CA VAL A 378 -20.71 -12.05 30.67
C VAL A 378 -19.71 -12.47 29.61
N VAL A 379 -20.11 -13.37 28.70
CA VAL A 379 -19.31 -13.70 27.52
C VAL A 379 -19.37 -12.50 26.56
N PRO A 380 -18.23 -11.92 26.14
CA PRO A 380 -18.21 -10.83 25.19
C PRO A 380 -18.99 -11.17 23.90
N ASN A 381 -19.64 -10.16 23.32
CA ASN A 381 -20.42 -10.26 22.08
C ASN A 381 -21.59 -11.28 22.09
N SER A 382 -22.01 -11.75 23.27
CA SER A 382 -23.12 -12.72 23.42
C SER A 382 -24.54 -12.11 23.51
N ASP A 383 -24.69 -10.79 23.33
CA ASP A 383 -25.95 -10.05 23.55
C ASP A 383 -26.55 -10.32 24.97
N ASP A 384 -25.69 -10.40 25.99
CA ASP A 384 -26.03 -10.75 27.38
C ASP A 384 -26.79 -12.10 27.52
N LYS A 385 -26.61 -13.01 26.57
CA LYS A 385 -27.21 -14.36 26.59
C LYS A 385 -26.30 -15.41 27.18
N GLN A 386 -24.99 -15.15 27.29
CA GLN A 386 -24.04 -16.14 27.78
C GLN A 386 -23.21 -15.64 28.95
N PHE A 387 -22.97 -16.54 29.91
CA PHE A 387 -22.21 -16.26 31.13
C PHE A 387 -21.21 -17.38 31.41
N PHE A 388 -19.95 -17.00 31.68
CA PHE A 388 -18.90 -17.89 32.18
C PHE A 388 -19.06 -18.11 33.68
N ILE A 389 -18.96 -19.36 34.12
CA ILE A 389 -18.69 -19.75 35.51
C ILE A 389 -17.36 -20.50 35.51
N LYS A 390 -16.29 -19.88 36.02
CA LYS A 390 -14.97 -20.51 36.10
C LYS A 390 -14.80 -21.21 37.43
N VAL A 391 -14.62 -22.52 37.40
CA VAL A 391 -14.36 -23.35 38.59
C VAL A 391 -12.97 -23.04 39.13
N LYS A 392 -12.89 -22.86 40.45
CA LYS A 392 -11.66 -22.55 41.19
C LYS A 392 -11.02 -23.80 41.79
N ASP A 393 -11.84 -24.75 42.23
CA ASP A 393 -11.36 -25.96 42.88
C ASP A 393 -10.71 -26.93 41.87
N GLN A 394 -9.72 -27.68 42.35
CA GLN A 394 -9.03 -28.69 41.56
C GLN A 394 -9.93 -29.91 41.37
N LEU A 395 -10.42 -30.11 40.14
CA LEU A 395 -11.42 -31.11 39.78
C LEU A 395 -10.81 -32.49 39.53
N PHE A 396 -9.61 -32.56 38.91
CA PHE A 396 -9.09 -33.78 38.28
C PHE A 396 -7.93 -34.44 39.04
N THR A 397 -8.05 -34.49 40.36
CA THR A 397 -7.12 -35.16 41.30
C THR A 397 -7.18 -36.69 41.23
N ASP A 398 -8.37 -37.24 41.01
CA ASP A 398 -8.71 -38.67 41.11
C ASP A 398 -9.54 -39.17 39.91
N ALA A 399 -9.92 -38.29 38.99
CA ALA A 399 -10.71 -38.60 37.81
C ALA A 399 -10.24 -37.76 36.60
N THR A 400 -10.51 -38.25 35.38
CA THR A 400 -10.28 -37.53 34.11
C THR A 400 -11.53 -36.83 33.58
N THR A 401 -12.69 -37.08 34.16
CA THR A 401 -13.95 -36.38 33.89
C THR A 401 -14.66 -36.09 35.21
N ARG A 402 -15.45 -35.02 35.25
CA ARG A 402 -16.31 -34.64 36.37
C ARG A 402 -17.65 -34.17 35.84
N THR A 403 -18.75 -34.58 36.46
CA THR A 403 -20.09 -34.11 36.13
C THR A 403 -20.59 -33.19 37.24
N LEU A 404 -20.60 -31.89 36.96
CA LEU A 404 -21.03 -30.86 37.88
C LEU A 404 -22.51 -30.58 37.69
N THR A 405 -23.22 -30.34 38.79
CA THR A 405 -24.61 -29.89 38.79
C THR A 405 -24.64 -28.39 39.10
N VAL A 406 -25.18 -27.57 38.21
CA VAL A 406 -25.40 -26.14 38.42
C VAL A 406 -26.86 -25.90 38.76
N VAL A 407 -27.11 -25.25 39.90
CA VAL A 407 -28.42 -24.75 40.31
C VAL A 407 -28.68 -23.43 39.59
N LEU A 408 -29.79 -23.34 38.86
CA LEU A 408 -30.25 -22.14 38.18
C LEU A 408 -31.46 -21.59 38.97
N PRO A 409 -31.26 -20.60 39.86
CA PRO A 409 -32.34 -20.11 40.72
C PRO A 409 -33.32 -19.22 39.96
N GLY A 410 -34.59 -19.20 40.38
CA GLY A 410 -35.65 -18.40 39.76
C GLY A 410 -35.57 -16.89 40.02
N THR A 411 -34.47 -16.39 40.57
CA THR A 411 -34.20 -14.96 40.77
C THR A 411 -33.59 -14.29 39.54
N MET A 412 -33.03 -15.08 38.61
CA MET A 412 -32.51 -14.61 37.32
C MET A 412 -33.64 -14.14 36.41
N LYS A 413 -33.45 -13.03 35.71
CA LYS A 413 -34.46 -12.39 34.86
C LYS A 413 -33.93 -12.14 33.45
N ASP A 414 -34.81 -12.25 32.45
CA ASP A 414 -34.55 -11.63 31.16
C ASP A 414 -34.60 -10.10 31.25
N SER A 415 -34.21 -9.42 30.17
CA SER A 415 -34.24 -7.95 30.05
C SER A 415 -35.64 -7.31 30.16
N LEU A 416 -36.72 -8.11 30.13
CA LEU A 416 -38.12 -7.70 30.35
C LEU A 416 -38.64 -8.07 31.75
N GLY A 417 -37.81 -8.71 32.59
CA GLY A 417 -38.17 -9.13 33.94
C GLY A 417 -38.89 -10.49 34.03
N ASN A 418 -38.91 -11.30 32.97
CA ASN A 418 -39.37 -12.70 33.05
C ASN A 418 -38.35 -13.54 33.81
N THR A 419 -38.79 -14.26 34.84
CA THR A 419 -37.92 -15.08 35.68
C THR A 419 -37.65 -16.44 35.05
N VAL A 420 -36.39 -16.88 35.09
CA VAL A 420 -36.01 -18.27 34.77
C VAL A 420 -36.79 -19.23 35.68
N ALA A 421 -37.25 -20.37 35.16
CA ALA A 421 -37.82 -21.42 36.00
C ALA A 421 -36.71 -22.08 36.84
N ALA A 422 -36.85 -22.09 38.17
CA ALA A 422 -35.85 -22.65 39.06
C ALA A 422 -35.59 -24.14 38.74
N THR A 423 -34.34 -24.49 38.43
CA THR A 423 -33.99 -25.82 37.92
C THR A 423 -32.55 -26.18 38.26
N THR A 424 -32.16 -27.43 37.99
CA THR A 424 -30.76 -27.88 38.01
C THR A 424 -30.40 -28.44 36.65
N LYS A 425 -29.17 -28.17 36.20
CA LYS A 425 -28.62 -28.73 34.96
C LYS A 425 -27.24 -29.31 35.22
N GLN A 426 -26.89 -30.33 34.45
CA GLN A 426 -25.58 -30.99 34.54
C GLN A 426 -24.70 -30.60 33.37
N VAL A 427 -23.40 -30.54 33.64
CA VAL A 427 -22.34 -30.33 32.64
C VAL A 427 -21.16 -31.22 33.00
N THR A 428 -20.64 -31.94 32.01
CA THR A 428 -19.42 -32.75 32.18
C THR A 428 -18.23 -31.93 31.74
N LEU A 429 -17.28 -31.73 32.65
CA LEU A 429 -15.96 -31.18 32.37
C LEU A 429 -14.98 -32.35 32.21
N THR A 430 -14.13 -32.27 31.20
CA THR A 430 -13.10 -33.28 30.90
C THR A 430 -11.73 -32.66 31.15
N LYS A 431 -10.86 -33.40 31.84
CA LYS A 431 -9.48 -32.98 32.10
C LYS A 431 -8.78 -32.71 30.78
N ASP A 432 -8.17 -31.54 30.66
CA ASP A 432 -7.25 -31.29 29.56
C ASP A 432 -5.92 -31.99 29.83
N THR A 433 -5.44 -32.74 28.83
CA THR A 433 -4.17 -33.47 28.86
C THR A 433 -3.31 -33.16 27.63
N VAL A 434 -3.78 -32.31 26.73
CA VAL A 434 -3.00 -31.84 25.59
C VAL A 434 -2.13 -30.70 26.08
N ALA A 435 -0.87 -30.70 25.66
CA ALA A 435 0.05 -29.61 25.96
C ALA A 435 0.21 -28.72 24.72
N PRO A 436 0.40 -27.40 24.89
CA PRO A 436 0.56 -26.48 23.78
C PRO A 436 1.81 -26.83 23.00
N THR A 437 1.66 -27.07 21.70
CA THR A 437 2.81 -27.25 20.81
C THR A 437 3.32 -25.89 20.37
N LEU A 438 4.65 -25.77 20.31
CA LEU A 438 5.31 -24.67 19.62
C LEU A 438 5.24 -24.99 18.13
N ASP A 439 4.55 -24.21 17.32
CA ASP A 439 4.22 -24.61 15.95
C ASP A 439 5.22 -24.07 14.93
N SER A 440 5.42 -22.75 14.94
CA SER A 440 6.35 -22.05 14.05
C SER A 440 7.02 -20.86 14.76
N LEU A 441 8.21 -20.51 14.28
CA LEU A 441 8.94 -19.32 14.68
C LEU A 441 9.20 -18.46 13.44
N SER A 442 9.02 -17.15 13.56
CA SER A 442 9.38 -16.16 12.53
C SER A 442 9.91 -14.89 13.20
N PHE A 443 10.10 -13.82 12.43
CA PHE A 443 10.58 -12.53 12.92
C PHE A 443 9.93 -11.36 12.17
N LYS A 444 9.85 -10.20 12.83
CA LYS A 444 9.39 -8.95 12.22
C LYS A 444 10.58 -8.08 11.84
N ARG A 445 10.44 -7.29 10.76
CA ARG A 445 11.42 -6.29 10.32
C ARG A 445 10.78 -4.92 10.19
N ASP A 446 11.59 -3.87 10.32
CA ASP A 446 11.22 -2.52 9.87
C ASP A 446 11.62 -2.27 8.40
N ASN A 447 11.28 -1.10 7.88
CA ASN A 447 11.59 -0.68 6.51
C ASN A 447 13.10 -0.63 6.22
N ASP A 448 13.94 -0.47 7.24
CA ASP A 448 15.41 -0.47 7.15
C ASP A 448 16.01 -1.90 7.15
N LYS A 449 15.14 -2.92 7.16
CA LYS A 449 15.43 -4.36 7.34
C LYS A 449 15.98 -4.76 8.72
N ASN A 450 15.93 -3.89 9.74
CA ASN A 450 16.32 -4.29 11.09
C ASN A 450 15.29 -5.30 11.62
N VAL A 451 15.76 -6.36 12.28
CA VAL A 451 14.90 -7.26 13.04
C VAL A 451 14.37 -6.51 14.27
N THR A 452 13.05 -6.47 14.43
CA THR A 452 12.34 -5.72 15.48
C THR A 452 11.71 -6.63 16.53
N ALA A 453 11.32 -7.86 16.18
CA ALA A 453 10.75 -8.84 17.09
C ALA A 453 10.96 -10.28 16.59
N ILE A 454 10.92 -11.24 17.52
CA ILE A 454 10.76 -12.68 17.23
C ILE A 454 9.31 -13.06 17.51
N VAL A 455 8.71 -13.87 16.64
CA VAL A 455 7.30 -14.26 16.70
C VAL A 455 7.19 -15.77 16.83
N LEU A 456 6.55 -16.25 17.89
CA LEU A 456 6.34 -17.66 18.14
C LEU A 456 4.83 -17.96 18.11
N ASN A 457 4.41 -18.84 17.19
CA ASN A 457 3.05 -19.33 17.12
C ASN A 457 2.93 -20.66 17.87
N VAL A 458 1.78 -20.88 18.51
CA VAL A 458 1.44 -22.09 19.27
C VAL A 458 0.07 -22.62 18.86
N SER A 459 -0.16 -23.92 19.06
CA SER A 459 -1.38 -24.59 18.56
C SER A 459 -2.68 -24.17 19.26
N GLU A 460 -2.60 -23.66 20.49
CA GLU A 460 -3.75 -23.33 21.33
C GLU A 460 -3.59 -22.00 22.09
N GLY A 461 -4.69 -21.52 22.66
CA GLY A 461 -4.76 -20.21 23.30
C GLY A 461 -4.14 -20.20 24.69
N LEU A 462 -3.19 -19.30 24.92
CA LEU A 462 -2.44 -19.21 26.17
C LEU A 462 -3.18 -18.38 27.25
N PRO A 463 -2.97 -18.64 28.54
CA PRO A 463 -3.43 -17.76 29.62
C PRO A 463 -2.66 -16.43 29.57
N ALA A 464 -3.23 -15.37 30.16
CA ALA A 464 -2.62 -14.03 30.25
C ALA A 464 -1.46 -13.96 31.28
N THR A 465 -0.51 -14.88 31.16
CA THR A 465 0.67 -15.02 32.03
C THR A 465 1.89 -14.44 31.34
N LYS A 466 2.61 -13.56 32.04
CA LYS A 466 3.81 -12.91 31.51
C LYS A 466 4.95 -13.92 31.25
N ILE A 467 5.47 -13.94 30.03
CA ILE A 467 6.59 -14.78 29.60
C ILE A 467 7.83 -13.90 29.43
N THR A 468 8.94 -14.30 30.04
CA THR A 468 10.23 -13.58 29.99
C THR A 468 11.29 -14.48 29.35
N PRO A 469 11.75 -14.19 28.11
CA PRO A 469 12.86 -14.92 27.49
C PRO A 469 14.17 -14.71 28.27
N SER A 470 14.90 -15.80 28.49
CA SER A 470 16.15 -15.82 29.27
C SER A 470 16.97 -17.06 28.92
N ASP A 471 18.26 -17.08 29.25
CA ASP A 471 19.12 -18.26 29.07
C ASP A 471 18.61 -19.53 29.78
N SER A 472 17.70 -19.41 30.77
CA SER A 472 17.10 -20.56 31.46
C SER A 472 15.93 -21.23 30.73
N ASN A 473 15.31 -20.53 29.77
CA ASN A 473 14.13 -21.03 29.04
C ASN A 473 14.21 -20.87 27.51
N LEU A 474 15.22 -20.15 27.01
CA LEU A 474 15.54 -19.98 25.59
C LEU A 474 17.06 -20.04 25.39
N THR A 475 17.52 -20.98 24.56
CA THR A 475 18.90 -21.04 24.07
C THR A 475 18.95 -20.53 22.63
N ILE A 476 19.92 -19.68 22.29
CA ILE A 476 20.14 -19.16 20.93
C ILE A 476 21.54 -19.55 20.49
N VAL A 477 21.67 -20.18 19.32
CA VAL A 477 22.96 -20.59 18.73
C VAL A 477 23.05 -20.05 17.31
N ASP A 478 24.16 -19.42 16.94
CA ASP A 478 24.37 -18.92 15.58
C ASP A 478 24.76 -20.04 14.58
N GLU A 479 24.93 -19.68 13.31
CA GLU A 479 25.28 -20.61 12.23
C GLU A 479 26.67 -21.24 12.37
N ASN A 480 27.54 -20.65 13.19
CA ASN A 480 28.87 -21.17 13.51
C ASN A 480 28.86 -22.11 14.73
N GLY A 481 27.68 -22.35 15.33
CA GLY A 481 27.54 -23.16 16.54
C GLY A 481 27.87 -22.40 17.83
N VAL A 482 28.01 -21.07 17.79
CA VAL A 482 28.34 -20.25 18.95
C VAL A 482 27.08 -19.92 19.75
N LEU A 483 27.13 -20.15 21.06
CA LEU A 483 26.05 -19.78 21.98
C LEU A 483 25.94 -18.25 22.09
N VAL A 484 24.82 -17.70 21.63
CA VAL A 484 24.48 -16.29 21.77
C VAL A 484 23.64 -16.11 23.02
N LYS A 485 24.14 -15.30 23.96
CA LYS A 485 23.41 -14.95 25.18
C LYS A 485 22.10 -14.24 24.84
N THR A 486 21.01 -14.60 25.53
CA THR A 486 19.69 -13.97 25.28
C THR A 486 19.72 -12.45 25.49
N THR A 487 20.57 -11.94 26.37
CA THR A 487 20.81 -10.49 26.59
C THR A 487 21.70 -9.83 25.54
N ALA A 488 22.48 -10.60 24.78
CA ALA A 488 23.34 -10.10 23.71
C ALA A 488 22.60 -10.08 22.36
N PHE A 489 21.75 -11.08 22.11
CA PHE A 489 20.88 -11.13 20.92
C PHE A 489 19.98 -9.89 20.87
N LEU A 490 20.27 -8.96 19.94
CA LEU A 490 19.54 -7.69 19.78
C LEU A 490 19.41 -6.87 21.09
N GLY A 491 20.43 -6.94 21.95
CA GLY A 491 20.42 -6.29 23.27
C GLY A 491 19.43 -6.88 24.29
N GLY A 492 18.83 -8.04 23.98
CA GLY A 492 17.79 -8.68 24.75
C GLY A 492 16.45 -8.69 24.04
N LEU A 493 15.64 -9.72 24.32
CA LEU A 493 14.20 -9.70 24.04
C LEU A 493 13.44 -9.08 25.23
N LYS A 494 12.31 -8.43 24.95
CA LYS A 494 11.38 -7.95 25.98
C LYS A 494 10.51 -9.09 26.50
N GLU A 495 9.97 -8.91 27.69
CA GLU A 495 8.89 -9.75 28.20
C GLU A 495 7.58 -9.48 27.44
N PHE A 496 6.77 -10.52 27.26
CA PHE A 496 5.47 -10.44 26.58
C PHE A 496 4.39 -11.02 27.48
N THR A 497 3.23 -10.37 27.54
CA THR A 497 2.04 -10.91 28.21
C THR A 497 0.97 -11.10 27.13
N PRO A 498 0.65 -12.34 26.72
CA PRO A 498 -0.42 -12.58 25.76
C PRO A 498 -1.77 -12.11 26.32
N ALA A 499 -2.68 -11.70 25.44
CA ALA A 499 -4.10 -11.67 25.77
C ALA A 499 -4.59 -13.09 26.04
N ALA A 500 -5.58 -13.25 26.92
CA ALA A 500 -6.13 -14.56 27.23
C ALA A 500 -6.71 -15.22 25.95
N GLY A 501 -6.24 -16.42 25.63
CA GLY A 501 -6.61 -17.15 24.41
C GLY A 501 -5.72 -16.86 23.19
N ALA A 502 -4.73 -15.97 23.28
CA ALA A 502 -3.84 -15.66 22.16
C ALA A 502 -2.94 -16.86 21.80
N LYS A 503 -2.79 -17.10 20.48
CA LYS A 503 -1.95 -18.18 19.90
C LYS A 503 -0.60 -17.71 19.38
N GLN A 504 -0.32 -16.40 19.47
CA GLN A 504 0.92 -15.79 19.01
C GLN A 504 1.60 -15.04 20.15
N LEU A 505 2.91 -15.20 20.26
CA LEU A 505 3.78 -14.51 21.20
C LEU A 505 4.77 -13.64 20.42
N VAL A 506 4.75 -12.33 20.65
CA VAL A 506 5.63 -11.37 19.96
C VAL A 506 6.65 -10.82 20.96
N PHE A 507 7.89 -11.29 20.85
CA PHE A 507 9.00 -10.86 21.68
C PHE A 507 9.79 -9.77 20.95
N ASP A 508 9.47 -8.51 21.24
CA ASP A 508 10.22 -7.34 20.77
C ASP A 508 11.71 -7.44 21.12
N ALA A 509 12.57 -7.02 20.21
CA ALA A 509 13.95 -6.69 20.51
C ALA A 509 14.04 -5.43 21.41
N LYS A 510 15.01 -5.40 22.33
CA LYS A 510 15.37 -4.19 23.09
C LYS A 510 16.15 -3.20 22.21
N THR A 511 16.97 -3.72 21.31
CA THR A 511 17.72 -2.95 20.31
C THR A 511 17.42 -3.50 18.92
N LYS A 512 16.66 -2.78 18.09
CA LYS A 512 16.46 -3.17 16.69
C LYS A 512 17.81 -3.20 15.96
N GLY A 513 18.04 -4.19 15.12
CA GLY A 513 19.30 -4.30 14.36
C GLY A 513 19.25 -5.30 13.23
N LYS A 514 20.14 -5.14 12.25
CA LYS A 514 20.30 -6.11 11.16
C LYS A 514 20.92 -7.39 11.70
N LEU A 515 20.35 -8.52 11.30
CA LEU A 515 20.90 -9.86 11.50
C LEU A 515 21.02 -10.55 10.14
N SER A 516 21.95 -11.50 10.07
CA SER A 516 22.23 -12.30 8.89
C SER A 516 22.74 -13.67 9.30
N GLY A 517 22.61 -14.64 8.40
CA GLY A 517 22.92 -16.03 8.68
C GLY A 517 21.79 -16.73 9.45
N LYS A 518 22.04 -17.98 9.80
CA LYS A 518 21.07 -18.82 10.51
C LYS A 518 21.26 -18.77 12.02
N TYR A 519 20.15 -18.79 12.76
CA TYR A 519 20.14 -18.88 14.22
C TYR A 519 19.15 -19.95 14.65
N THR A 520 19.59 -20.86 15.51
CA THR A 520 18.76 -21.89 16.11
C THR A 520 18.31 -21.45 17.51
N PHE A 521 17.00 -21.35 17.67
CA PHE A 521 16.31 -21.00 18.91
C PHE A 521 15.72 -22.28 19.52
N THR A 522 16.24 -22.71 20.66
CA THR A 522 15.73 -23.86 21.42
C THR A 522 14.96 -23.37 22.63
N PHE A 523 13.64 -23.56 22.60
CA PHE A 523 12.76 -23.27 23.72
C PHE A 523 12.75 -24.45 24.69
N ALA A 524 12.87 -24.18 25.99
CA ALA A 524 12.90 -25.21 27.02
C ALA A 524 11.54 -25.88 27.24
N ASN A 525 11.55 -27.03 27.91
CA ASN A 525 10.32 -27.68 28.38
C ASN A 525 9.55 -26.74 29.34
N GLY A 526 8.27 -26.51 29.08
CA GLY A 526 7.43 -25.55 29.78
C GLY A 526 7.74 -24.08 29.49
N PHE A 527 8.26 -23.75 28.30
CA PHE A 527 8.37 -22.36 27.87
C PHE A 527 7.00 -21.65 27.84
N VAL A 528 5.95 -22.38 27.44
CA VAL A 528 4.54 -21.99 27.63
C VAL A 528 3.77 -23.10 28.33
N ALA A 529 2.61 -22.74 28.87
CA ALA A 529 1.61 -23.68 29.38
C ALA A 529 0.21 -23.21 28.95
N ASP A 530 -0.72 -24.16 28.84
CA ASP A 530 -2.13 -23.89 28.53
C ASP A 530 -2.87 -23.19 29.71
N ASN A 531 -4.18 -23.02 29.55
CA ASN A 531 -5.09 -22.50 30.58
C ASN A 531 -5.91 -23.62 31.27
N SER A 532 -5.43 -24.88 31.23
CA SER A 532 -6.03 -26.00 31.97
C SER A 532 -5.78 -25.87 33.48
N GLN A 533 -6.51 -26.64 34.30
CA GLN A 533 -6.24 -26.72 35.74
C GLN A 533 -4.86 -27.32 36.06
N ALA A 534 -4.31 -28.13 35.16
CA ALA A 534 -3.00 -28.76 35.29
C ALA A 534 -1.85 -27.87 34.77
N ALA A 535 -2.16 -26.82 33.98
CA ALA A 535 -1.22 -26.01 33.23
C ALA A 535 -0.23 -26.88 32.43
N ASN A 536 -0.75 -27.65 31.45
CA ASN A 536 0.07 -28.59 30.68
C ASN A 536 1.17 -27.83 29.94
N LYS A 537 2.40 -28.34 30.05
CA LYS A 537 3.63 -27.62 29.67
C LYS A 537 4.10 -28.02 28.28
N SER A 538 4.41 -27.03 27.44
CA SER A 538 4.95 -27.28 26.09
C SER A 538 6.22 -28.11 26.12
N ALA A 539 6.32 -29.13 25.27
CA ALA A 539 7.58 -29.83 25.07
C ALA A 539 8.69 -28.87 24.58
N SER A 540 9.95 -29.20 24.87
CA SER A 540 11.09 -28.45 24.31
C SER A 540 11.13 -28.63 22.79
N LYS A 541 11.32 -27.55 22.04
CA LYS A 541 11.41 -27.56 20.57
C LYS A 541 12.42 -26.53 20.09
N SER A 542 13.12 -26.86 19.01
CA SER A 542 14.05 -25.98 18.33
C SER A 542 13.50 -25.52 16.98
N PHE A 543 13.79 -24.27 16.62
CA PHE A 543 13.52 -23.70 15.30
C PHE A 543 14.79 -23.02 14.78
N THR A 544 15.04 -23.09 13.48
CA THR A 544 16.10 -22.31 12.85
C THR A 544 15.49 -21.17 12.04
N LEU A 545 15.81 -19.94 12.40
CA LEU A 545 15.51 -18.76 11.58
C LEU A 545 16.69 -18.49 10.66
N ASP A 546 16.40 -18.23 9.39
CA ASP A 546 17.37 -17.71 8.43
C ASP A 546 17.09 -16.22 8.24
N PHE A 547 18.02 -15.35 8.67
CA PHE A 547 17.90 -13.91 8.46
C PHE A 547 18.41 -13.48 7.07
N GLY A 548 18.75 -14.44 6.20
CA GLY A 548 19.33 -14.22 4.88
C GLY A 548 20.82 -13.95 4.94
N ALA A 549 21.44 -13.82 3.76
CA ALA A 549 22.84 -13.38 3.67
C ALA A 549 23.04 -12.03 4.40
N ALA A 550 24.26 -11.77 4.85
CA ALA A 550 24.65 -10.42 5.26
C ALA A 550 24.28 -9.45 4.14
N ASP A 551 23.65 -8.31 4.48
CA ASP A 551 23.50 -7.20 3.53
C ASP A 551 24.92 -6.89 3.04
N SER A 552 25.23 -7.34 1.82
CA SER A 552 26.47 -7.03 1.13
C SER A 552 26.38 -5.58 0.67
N SER A 553 26.47 -4.67 1.66
CA SER A 553 26.73 -3.25 1.49
C SER A 553 28.17 -3.03 1.03
N ASN A 554 28.50 -3.71 -0.07
CA ASN A 554 29.40 -3.20 -1.09
C ASN A 554 28.72 -2.01 -1.80
N GLU A 555 28.13 -1.09 -1.04
CA GLU A 555 27.72 0.23 -1.50
C GLU A 555 28.23 1.30 -0.52
N PHE A 556 28.76 2.40 -1.06
CA PHE A 556 29.20 3.56 -0.30
C PHE A 556 28.58 4.83 -0.88
N GLU A 557 28.42 5.85 -0.04
CA GLU A 557 27.89 7.16 -0.43
C GLU A 557 29.00 8.21 -0.45
N ILE A 558 28.75 9.30 -1.17
CA ILE A 558 29.59 10.51 -1.14
C ILE A 558 29.50 11.14 0.25
N ALA A 559 30.62 11.61 0.79
CA ALA A 559 30.64 12.19 2.14
C ALA A 559 29.77 13.46 2.23
N ASP A 560 28.68 13.41 3.01
CA ASP A 560 27.80 14.57 3.22
C ASP A 560 28.39 15.54 4.24
N THR A 561 29.38 16.30 3.79
CA THR A 561 29.79 17.56 4.39
C THR A 561 29.59 18.67 3.37
N THR A 562 29.60 19.93 3.81
CA THR A 562 29.44 21.12 2.95
C THR A 562 30.57 21.31 1.91
N GLU A 563 31.55 20.41 1.86
CA GLU A 563 32.63 20.32 0.86
C GLU A 563 32.54 19.06 -0.02
N GLY A 564 31.59 18.15 0.25
CA GLY A 564 31.66 16.76 -0.21
C GLY A 564 30.72 16.35 -1.34
N LYS A 565 29.47 16.86 -1.40
CA LYS A 565 28.59 16.63 -2.55
C LYS A 565 29.23 17.26 -3.79
N GLY A 566 29.34 16.48 -4.87
CA GLY A 566 30.05 16.85 -6.10
C GLY A 566 29.75 18.29 -6.51
N LYS A 567 30.76 19.15 -6.38
CA LYS A 567 30.66 20.59 -6.49
C LYS A 567 31.52 21.01 -7.68
N ALA A 568 30.99 21.83 -8.58
CA ALA A 568 31.89 22.62 -9.41
C ALA A 568 32.66 23.56 -8.48
N ILE A 569 33.98 23.42 -8.43
CA ILE A 569 34.83 24.47 -7.87
C ILE A 569 34.91 25.55 -8.95
N ASP A 570 33.88 26.38 -9.04
CA ASP A 570 33.92 27.63 -9.82
C ASP A 570 34.76 28.67 -9.06
N ALA A 571 36.04 28.34 -8.88
CA ALA A 571 37.06 29.26 -8.45
C ALA A 571 37.70 29.87 -9.71
N SER A 572 36.98 30.79 -10.37
CA SER A 572 37.44 31.96 -11.15
C SER A 572 38.62 31.89 -12.16
N THR A 573 39.34 30.78 -12.30
CA THR A 573 40.62 30.70 -13.04
C THR A 573 40.69 29.54 -14.04
N THR A 574 39.77 28.58 -13.98
CA THR A 574 39.63 27.49 -14.97
C THR A 574 38.15 27.16 -15.19
N PRO A 575 37.52 27.57 -16.31
CA PRO A 575 36.13 27.21 -16.60
C PRO A 575 35.99 25.69 -16.84
N ASN A 576 34.80 25.16 -16.57
CA ASN A 576 34.39 23.78 -16.87
C ASN A 576 35.22 22.66 -16.18
N VAL A 577 35.51 22.86 -14.89
CA VAL A 577 36.12 21.85 -13.99
C VAL A 577 35.14 21.43 -12.89
N ILE A 578 34.95 20.12 -12.72
CA ILE A 578 34.05 19.51 -11.72
C ILE A 578 34.90 18.72 -10.71
N VAL A 579 34.58 18.82 -9.41
CA VAL A 579 35.30 18.12 -8.34
C VAL A 579 34.35 17.22 -7.53
N VAL A 580 34.78 15.98 -7.29
CA VAL A 580 33.99 14.94 -6.61
C VAL A 580 34.81 14.36 -5.45
N ASN A 581 34.33 14.52 -4.22
CA ASN A 581 34.97 13.97 -3.03
C ASN A 581 34.24 12.72 -2.52
N PHE A 582 34.80 11.54 -2.78
CA PHE A 582 34.21 10.25 -2.42
C PHE A 582 34.23 9.92 -0.93
N GLY A 583 34.96 10.68 -0.09
CA GLY A 583 35.15 10.43 1.36
C GLY A 583 36.01 9.20 1.70
N THR A 584 35.98 8.19 0.85
CA THR A 584 36.77 6.95 0.90
C THR A 584 37.76 6.87 -0.24
N THR A 585 38.82 6.06 -0.08
CA THR A 585 39.82 5.82 -1.12
C THR A 585 39.20 4.99 -2.24
N VAL A 586 39.19 5.54 -3.46
CA VAL A 586 38.62 4.91 -4.67
C VAL A 586 39.67 4.29 -5.58
N LYS A 587 39.21 3.38 -6.45
CA LYS A 587 40.03 2.82 -7.52
C LYS A 587 40.32 3.91 -8.57
N GLY A 588 41.50 3.85 -9.19
CA GLY A 588 41.94 4.75 -10.25
C GLY A 588 42.76 4.01 -11.31
N GLY A 589 42.89 4.59 -12.50
CA GLY A 589 43.57 3.98 -13.64
C GLY A 589 42.73 2.93 -14.37
N SER A 590 43.38 2.05 -15.14
CA SER A 590 42.73 1.06 -16.01
C SER A 590 42.23 -0.18 -15.26
N VAL A 591 41.30 -0.01 -14.34
CA VAL A 591 40.68 -1.09 -13.55
C VAL A 591 39.16 -0.95 -13.53
N THR A 592 38.43 -2.08 -13.45
CA THR A 592 36.97 -2.08 -13.39
C THR A 592 36.45 -1.25 -12.22
N GLY A 593 35.52 -0.33 -12.51
CA GLY A 593 34.97 0.60 -11.51
C GLY A 593 35.94 1.69 -11.07
N SER A 594 36.88 2.09 -11.93
CA SER A 594 37.79 3.20 -11.66
C SER A 594 37.06 4.54 -11.61
N ALA A 595 37.39 5.38 -10.63
CA ALA A 595 36.93 6.77 -10.58
C ALA A 595 37.54 7.64 -11.70
N THR A 596 38.57 7.17 -12.41
CA THR A 596 39.14 7.87 -13.58
C THR A 596 38.59 7.34 -14.92
N ASP A 597 37.59 6.45 -14.90
CA ASP A 597 36.90 6.02 -16.12
C ASP A 597 35.77 7.01 -16.46
N VAL A 598 35.87 7.64 -17.64
CA VAL A 598 34.90 8.65 -18.12
C VAL A 598 33.48 8.09 -18.25
N ASN A 599 33.33 6.78 -18.50
CA ASN A 599 32.04 6.12 -18.69
C ASN A 599 31.21 6.00 -17.39
N ASN A 600 31.82 6.28 -16.24
CA ASN A 600 31.15 6.27 -14.94
C ASN A 600 30.36 7.56 -14.64
N TYR A 601 30.42 8.54 -15.56
CA TYR A 601 29.88 9.88 -15.39
C TYR A 601 29.01 10.32 -16.58
N THR A 602 27.97 11.12 -16.31
CA THR A 602 27.19 11.80 -17.36
C THR A 602 26.91 13.25 -16.99
N LEU A 603 26.70 14.09 -18.00
CA LEU A 603 26.26 15.49 -17.89
C LEU A 603 25.00 15.68 -18.73
N ASN A 604 23.93 16.21 -18.11
CA ASN A 604 22.58 16.30 -18.69
C ASN A 604 22.12 14.97 -19.32
N GLY A 605 22.43 13.85 -18.66
CA GLY A 605 22.08 12.49 -19.09
C GLY A 605 22.93 11.94 -20.25
N SER A 606 23.84 12.73 -20.83
CA SER A 606 24.73 12.34 -21.93
C SER A 606 26.14 12.00 -21.43
N ALA A 607 26.86 11.15 -22.16
CA ALA A 607 28.28 10.88 -21.88
C ALA A 607 29.10 12.20 -21.88
N LEU A 608 30.14 12.28 -21.04
CA LEU A 608 30.99 13.47 -21.00
C LEU A 608 31.69 13.70 -22.36
N PRO A 609 31.95 14.96 -22.76
CA PRO A 609 32.53 15.27 -24.06
C PRO A 609 33.87 14.57 -24.32
N ALA A 610 34.08 14.18 -25.57
CA ALA A 610 35.33 13.52 -26.00
C ALA A 610 36.54 14.44 -25.74
N GLY A 611 37.55 13.93 -25.05
CA GLY A 611 38.70 14.72 -24.58
C GLY A 611 38.62 15.16 -23.10
N THR A 612 37.52 14.84 -22.40
CA THR A 612 37.44 15.00 -20.94
C THR A 612 38.58 14.25 -20.24
N THR A 613 39.22 14.90 -19.28
CA THR A 613 40.29 14.29 -18.45
C THR A 613 39.83 14.15 -17.01
N ILE A 614 40.21 13.04 -16.35
CA ILE A 614 39.87 12.77 -14.95
C ILE A 614 41.14 12.38 -14.20
N THR A 615 41.44 13.11 -13.14
CA THR A 615 42.59 12.86 -12.26
C THR A 615 42.12 12.62 -10.82
N LEU A 616 42.92 11.90 -10.03
CA LEU A 616 42.71 11.72 -8.60
C LEU A 616 43.80 12.47 -7.82
N ASP A 617 43.45 12.95 -6.64
CA ASP A 617 44.40 13.42 -5.64
C ASP A 617 45.31 12.29 -5.09
N ALA A 618 46.32 12.66 -4.31
CA ALA A 618 47.29 11.71 -3.76
C ALA A 618 46.65 10.62 -2.87
N ASP A 619 45.61 10.98 -2.12
CA ASP A 619 44.86 10.07 -1.24
C ASP A 619 43.80 9.23 -1.98
N LYS A 620 43.58 9.50 -3.27
CA LYS A 620 42.54 8.92 -4.13
C LYS A 620 41.15 9.04 -3.53
N LYS A 621 40.82 10.19 -2.95
CA LYS A 621 39.50 10.52 -2.40
C LYS A 621 38.79 11.58 -3.23
N VAL A 622 39.53 12.42 -3.95
CA VAL A 622 39.00 13.54 -4.73
C VAL A 622 39.31 13.32 -6.21
N ALA A 623 38.29 13.24 -7.05
CA ALA A 623 38.45 13.29 -8.50
C ALA A 623 38.25 14.72 -9.02
N THR A 624 39.15 15.15 -9.90
CA THR A 624 39.03 16.40 -10.67
C THR A 624 38.79 16.05 -12.13
N ILE A 625 37.66 16.50 -12.66
CA ILE A 625 37.16 16.24 -14.01
C ILE A 625 37.22 17.55 -14.79
N THR A 626 38.02 17.61 -15.84
CA THR A 626 38.15 18.80 -16.70
C THR A 626 37.51 18.50 -18.05
N LEU A 627 36.48 19.28 -18.41
CA LEU A 627 35.85 19.22 -19.73
C LEU A 627 36.74 19.97 -20.75
N PRO A 628 36.79 19.52 -22.01
CA PRO A 628 37.64 20.14 -23.02
C PRO A 628 37.14 21.54 -23.45
N ALA A 629 38.00 22.29 -24.14
CA ALA A 629 37.59 23.49 -24.87
C ALA A 629 36.64 23.12 -26.03
N GLU A 630 35.82 24.07 -26.50
CA GLU A 630 34.88 23.88 -27.61
C GLU A 630 33.87 22.72 -27.38
N SER A 631 33.47 22.48 -26.12
CA SER A 631 32.69 21.29 -25.73
C SER A 631 31.36 21.59 -25.05
N ILE A 632 31.14 22.82 -24.61
CA ILE A 632 29.92 23.30 -23.95
C ILE A 632 29.45 24.52 -24.75
N ALA A 633 28.40 24.35 -25.55
CA ALA A 633 27.89 25.37 -26.48
C ALA A 633 26.79 26.29 -25.88
N LYS A 634 26.53 26.15 -24.56
CA LYS A 634 25.61 26.97 -23.76
C LYS A 634 26.04 26.96 -22.30
N THR A 635 26.07 28.14 -21.67
CA THR A 635 26.15 28.25 -20.20
C THR A 635 24.90 27.65 -19.54
N ASP A 636 25.09 26.74 -18.58
CA ASP A 636 24.04 26.11 -17.77
C ASP A 636 24.46 26.16 -16.29
N THR A 637 23.70 26.88 -15.47
CA THR A 637 24.03 27.07 -14.05
C THR A 637 23.74 25.85 -13.17
N ALA A 638 23.04 24.83 -13.70
CA ALA A 638 22.55 23.69 -12.93
C ALA A 638 22.54 22.38 -13.71
N ALA A 639 23.53 22.16 -14.59
CA ALA A 639 23.64 20.95 -15.41
C ALA A 639 23.66 19.69 -14.53
N VAL A 640 22.83 18.72 -14.87
CA VAL A 640 22.65 17.49 -14.09
C VAL A 640 23.85 16.58 -14.28
N PHE A 641 24.61 16.37 -13.21
CA PHE A 641 25.79 15.51 -13.19
C PHE A 641 25.50 14.22 -12.41
N THR A 642 25.78 13.08 -13.03
CA THR A 642 25.56 11.76 -12.42
C THR A 642 26.85 10.97 -12.27
N ILE A 643 26.91 10.15 -11.22
CA ILE A 643 28.03 9.27 -10.92
C ILE A 643 27.49 7.87 -10.66
N SER A 644 28.09 6.87 -11.30
CA SER A 644 27.73 5.46 -11.15
C SER A 644 28.96 4.56 -11.26
N ASN A 645 28.85 3.30 -10.83
CA ASN A 645 29.82 2.22 -11.08
C ASN A 645 31.26 2.39 -10.54
N VAL A 646 31.64 3.55 -9.98
CA VAL A 646 32.88 3.73 -9.22
C VAL A 646 32.94 2.74 -8.05
N LEU A 647 34.09 2.12 -7.82
CA LEU A 647 34.36 1.22 -6.71
C LEU A 647 35.40 1.85 -5.76
N ASN A 648 35.20 1.67 -4.46
CA ASN A 648 36.24 1.90 -3.46
C ASN A 648 37.28 0.76 -3.47
N THR A 649 38.39 0.93 -2.74
CA THR A 649 39.44 -0.11 -2.65
C THR A 649 38.99 -1.40 -1.96
N ALA A 650 37.87 -1.38 -1.22
CA ALA A 650 37.23 -2.56 -0.63
C ALA A 650 36.19 -3.24 -1.56
N ASN A 651 36.06 -2.79 -2.82
CA ASN A 651 35.07 -3.23 -3.80
C ASN A 651 33.60 -2.87 -3.48
N ALA A 652 33.36 -1.93 -2.56
CA ALA A 652 32.05 -1.30 -2.47
C ALA A 652 31.84 -0.34 -3.64
N LYS A 653 30.65 -0.39 -4.25
CA LYS A 653 30.21 0.44 -5.37
C LYS A 653 29.65 1.77 -4.87
N ILE A 654 29.82 2.84 -5.63
CA ILE A 654 29.13 4.08 -5.29
C ILE A 654 27.63 3.89 -5.50
N LYS A 655 26.83 4.27 -4.50
CA LYS A 655 25.38 4.41 -4.67
C LYS A 655 25.12 5.39 -5.80
N TYR A 656 24.17 5.09 -6.68
CA TYR A 656 23.84 5.97 -7.81
C TYR A 656 23.57 7.39 -7.32
N THR A 657 24.41 8.34 -7.74
CA THR A 657 24.41 9.71 -7.22
C THR A 657 24.12 10.69 -8.33
N THR A 658 23.26 11.67 -8.06
CA THR A 658 22.91 12.77 -8.98
C THR A 658 23.02 14.09 -8.24
N THR A 659 23.59 15.10 -8.88
CA THR A 659 23.77 16.47 -8.37
C THR A 659 23.66 17.46 -9.53
N THR A 660 23.72 18.77 -9.26
CA THR A 660 23.77 19.82 -10.28
C THR A 660 25.10 20.57 -10.21
N VAL A 661 25.71 20.85 -11.36
CA VAL A 661 26.98 21.60 -11.47
C VAL A 661 26.83 22.73 -12.49
N PRO A 662 27.34 23.95 -12.23
CA PRO A 662 27.43 24.99 -13.25
C PRO A 662 28.50 24.65 -14.29
N VAL A 663 28.17 24.86 -15.57
CA VAL A 663 29.08 24.85 -16.72
C VAL A 663 28.90 26.13 -17.53
N LYS A 664 29.98 26.62 -18.14
CA LYS A 664 30.04 27.87 -18.90
C LYS A 664 30.25 27.57 -20.38
N ASP A 665 29.72 28.45 -21.21
CA ASP A 665 29.98 28.43 -22.65
C ASP A 665 31.47 28.47 -22.95
N ASN A 666 31.92 27.63 -23.88
CA ASN A 666 33.30 27.59 -24.35
C ASN A 666 33.44 27.20 -25.82
N VAL A 667 32.38 27.34 -26.62
CA VAL A 667 32.41 27.21 -28.10
C VAL A 667 32.55 28.60 -28.71
N VAL A 668 33.65 28.89 -29.40
CA VAL A 668 33.97 30.25 -29.83
C VAL A 668 33.10 30.71 -31.02
N PRO A 669 32.44 31.89 -30.96
CA PRO A 669 31.65 32.40 -32.09
C PRO A 669 32.48 32.72 -33.33
N VAL A 670 32.19 32.04 -34.45
CA VAL A 670 32.91 32.20 -35.72
C VAL A 670 32.02 32.93 -36.73
N LEU A 671 32.54 34.00 -37.34
CA LEU A 671 31.92 34.67 -38.50
C LEU A 671 31.72 33.64 -39.63
N ASN A 672 30.45 33.42 -40.04
CA ASN A 672 30.10 32.32 -40.96
C ASN A 672 29.39 32.79 -42.25
N SER A 673 28.95 34.04 -42.31
CA SER A 673 28.20 34.58 -43.44
C SER A 673 28.36 36.09 -43.56
N ALA A 674 28.48 36.57 -44.79
CA ALA A 674 28.38 37.96 -45.19
C ALA A 674 27.78 37.99 -46.61
N VAL A 675 26.78 38.84 -46.83
CA VAL A 675 26.04 38.97 -48.10
C VAL A 675 25.85 40.45 -48.39
N LEU A 676 26.21 40.90 -49.59
CA LEU A 676 25.97 42.26 -50.04
C LEU A 676 24.57 42.37 -50.67
N SER A 677 23.84 43.40 -50.29
CA SER A 677 22.52 43.72 -50.86
C SER A 677 22.64 44.87 -51.88
N SER A 678 21.63 44.99 -52.75
CA SER A 678 21.61 46.03 -53.81
C SER A 678 21.56 47.47 -53.28
N ASP A 679 21.20 47.64 -52.01
CA ASP A 679 21.17 48.89 -51.25
C ASP A 679 22.52 49.25 -50.58
N ASN A 680 23.60 48.53 -50.94
CA ASN A 680 24.95 48.69 -50.40
C ASN A 680 25.11 48.29 -48.93
N THR A 681 24.16 47.53 -48.36
CA THR A 681 24.32 46.95 -47.02
C THR A 681 24.95 45.55 -47.06
N ILE A 682 25.92 45.29 -46.19
CA ILE A 682 26.42 43.94 -45.90
C ILE A 682 25.65 43.37 -44.71
N THR A 683 24.92 42.28 -44.93
CA THR A 683 24.29 41.50 -43.86
C THR A 683 25.18 40.31 -43.49
N PHE A 684 25.63 40.22 -42.23
CA PHE A 684 26.58 39.22 -41.76
C PHE A 684 26.16 38.53 -40.45
N GLY A 685 26.72 37.34 -40.17
CA GLY A 685 26.33 36.50 -39.03
C GLY A 685 27.43 35.58 -38.51
N PHE A 686 27.24 35.10 -37.29
CA PHE A 686 28.15 34.20 -36.56
C PHE A 686 27.56 32.80 -36.41
N SER A 687 28.36 31.82 -35.96
CA SER A 687 27.95 30.44 -35.64
C SER A 687 26.84 30.37 -34.59
N GLU A 688 26.81 31.32 -33.66
CA GLU A 688 25.74 31.47 -32.68
C GLU A 688 25.32 32.93 -32.46
N THR A 689 24.33 33.10 -31.58
CA THR A 689 23.80 34.41 -31.20
C THR A 689 24.71 35.08 -30.17
N LEU A 690 25.26 36.24 -30.53
CA LEU A 690 26.04 37.05 -29.59
C LEU A 690 25.14 37.73 -28.54
N LYS A 691 25.67 37.89 -27.33
CA LYS A 691 25.10 38.66 -26.21
C LYS A 691 25.61 40.10 -26.19
N THR A 692 26.88 40.28 -26.56
CA THR A 692 27.52 41.57 -26.81
C THR A 692 27.66 41.73 -28.33
N ASP A 693 27.02 42.76 -28.86
CA ASP A 693 27.00 43.06 -30.30
C ASP A 693 28.40 43.47 -30.81
N PRO A 694 28.73 43.21 -32.09
CA PRO A 694 30.00 43.63 -32.67
C PRO A 694 30.09 45.16 -32.77
N ALA A 695 31.15 45.73 -32.21
CA ALA A 695 31.45 47.15 -32.34
C ALA A 695 32.09 47.48 -33.69
N LYS A 696 32.18 48.77 -34.03
CA LYS A 696 32.87 49.28 -35.24
C LYS A 696 34.33 48.80 -35.34
N GLY A 697 35.00 48.60 -34.20
CA GLY A 697 36.36 48.06 -34.11
C GLY A 697 36.47 46.53 -34.14
N ASP A 698 35.38 45.79 -34.31
CA ASP A 698 35.41 44.31 -34.34
C ASP A 698 35.47 43.74 -35.77
N VAL A 699 35.16 44.57 -36.77
CA VAL A 699 35.00 44.15 -38.17
C VAL A 699 36.08 44.76 -39.07
N VAL A 700 36.31 44.11 -40.21
CA VAL A 700 37.16 44.62 -41.30
C VAL A 700 36.46 44.34 -42.63
N VAL A 701 36.54 45.32 -43.54
CA VAL A 701 36.06 45.19 -44.92
C VAL A 701 37.23 45.50 -45.84
N THR A 702 37.38 44.73 -46.92
CA THR A 702 38.34 45.03 -47.98
C THR A 702 37.65 45.06 -49.33
N VAL A 703 37.91 46.11 -50.12
CA VAL A 703 37.40 46.28 -51.48
C VAL A 703 38.59 46.30 -52.45
N ASN A 704 38.56 45.46 -53.49
CA ASN A 704 39.68 45.31 -54.44
C ASN A 704 41.05 45.07 -53.76
N GLY A 705 41.06 44.35 -52.64
CA GLY A 705 42.27 44.09 -51.83
C GLY A 705 42.78 45.27 -50.99
N LYS A 706 42.11 46.42 -50.99
CA LYS A 706 42.40 47.55 -50.08
C LYS A 706 41.49 47.48 -48.85
N THR A 707 42.06 47.66 -47.66
CA THR A 707 41.27 47.77 -46.41
C THR A 707 40.53 49.10 -46.37
N LEU A 708 39.25 49.02 -46.01
CA LEU A 708 38.35 50.15 -45.83
C LEU A 708 38.45 50.67 -44.39
N ASN A 709 38.48 51.99 -44.19
CA ASN A 709 38.40 52.58 -42.86
C ASN A 709 36.97 52.48 -42.30
N VAL A 710 36.60 51.30 -41.81
CA VAL A 710 35.33 51.04 -41.15
C VAL A 710 35.22 51.66 -39.74
N ALA A 711 36.20 52.47 -39.32
CA ALA A 711 36.24 53.02 -37.97
C ALA A 711 35.02 53.89 -37.65
N ASP A 712 34.27 54.40 -38.63
CA ASP A 712 33.03 55.17 -38.40
C ASP A 712 31.74 54.46 -38.87
N LEU A 713 31.85 53.24 -39.38
CA LEU A 713 30.70 52.39 -39.70
C LEU A 713 30.39 51.43 -38.53
N ALA A 714 29.30 51.70 -37.82
CA ALA A 714 28.84 50.84 -36.74
C ALA A 714 27.93 49.72 -37.28
N PRO A 715 28.22 48.42 -37.03
CA PRO A 715 27.25 47.37 -37.24
C PRO A 715 25.98 47.60 -36.43
N VAL A 716 24.81 47.39 -37.05
CA VAL A 716 23.51 47.45 -36.37
C VAL A 716 22.85 46.08 -36.36
N LYS A 717 22.01 45.80 -35.36
CA LYS A 717 21.20 44.57 -35.33
C LYS A 717 20.21 44.56 -36.48
N GLY A 718 20.21 43.47 -37.25
CA GLY A 718 19.24 43.24 -38.31
C GLY A 718 17.83 43.01 -37.75
N SER A 719 16.83 43.46 -38.50
CA SER A 719 15.41 43.29 -38.19
C SER A 719 14.68 42.57 -39.33
N GLY A 720 13.44 42.13 -39.09
CA GLY A 720 12.64 41.44 -40.11
C GLY A 720 13.34 40.15 -40.60
N LEU A 721 13.57 40.07 -41.92
CA LEU A 721 14.27 38.92 -42.55
C LEU A 721 15.73 38.78 -42.10
N ASN A 722 16.33 39.83 -41.52
CA ASN A 722 17.70 39.85 -41.01
C ASN A 722 17.80 39.67 -39.48
N ALA A 723 16.71 39.25 -38.81
CA ALA A 723 16.74 38.98 -37.37
C ALA A 723 17.77 37.91 -37.01
N GLY A 724 18.57 38.16 -35.96
CA GLY A 724 19.69 37.29 -35.55
C GLY A 724 20.99 37.52 -36.33
N LYS A 725 21.03 38.49 -37.24
CA LYS A 725 22.22 38.93 -37.98
C LYS A 725 22.54 40.40 -37.69
N TYR A 726 23.67 40.87 -38.23
CA TYR A 726 24.11 42.25 -38.19
C TYR A 726 24.16 42.84 -39.59
N VAL A 727 23.98 44.16 -39.70
CA VAL A 727 24.00 44.91 -40.95
C VAL A 727 25.03 46.02 -40.85
N LEU A 728 25.87 46.16 -41.87
CA LEU A 728 26.83 47.26 -42.04
C LEU A 728 26.46 48.01 -43.33
N ASP A 729 26.21 49.31 -43.23
CA ASP A 729 25.81 50.15 -44.37
C ASP A 729 27.05 50.82 -44.99
N LEU A 730 27.32 50.55 -46.27
CA LEU A 730 28.44 51.14 -47.01
C LEU A 730 28.05 52.41 -47.80
N SER A 731 26.77 52.79 -47.83
CA SER A 731 26.27 53.89 -48.67
C SER A 731 26.95 55.23 -48.39
N SER A 732 27.25 55.51 -47.12
CA SER A 732 27.92 56.74 -46.66
C SER A 732 29.35 56.94 -47.16
N LEU A 733 29.98 55.89 -47.71
CA LEU A 733 31.33 55.94 -48.29
C LEU A 733 31.33 56.39 -49.75
N VAL A 734 30.17 56.42 -50.41
CA VAL A 734 30.04 56.96 -51.76
C VAL A 734 29.85 58.47 -51.65
N ILE A 735 30.93 59.20 -51.82
CA ILE A 735 30.95 60.67 -51.67
C ILE A 735 31.14 61.36 -53.02
N TYR A 736 30.71 62.63 -53.09
CA TYR A 736 31.07 63.55 -54.15
C TYR A 736 32.05 64.60 -53.61
N ASP A 737 33.32 64.55 -54.02
CA ASP A 737 34.27 65.62 -53.69
C ASP A 737 34.03 66.80 -54.63
N SER A 738 33.43 67.86 -54.08
CA SER A 738 33.21 69.13 -54.78
C SER A 738 34.48 69.82 -55.30
N THR A 739 35.66 69.43 -54.80
CA THR A 739 36.98 69.97 -55.17
C THR A 739 37.49 69.35 -56.46
N SER A 740 37.58 68.03 -56.53
CA SER A 740 37.98 67.28 -57.73
C SER A 740 36.84 67.15 -58.75
N LYS A 741 35.60 67.28 -58.27
CA LYS A 741 34.32 67.03 -58.97
C LYS A 741 34.09 65.57 -59.35
N ASN A 742 34.68 64.64 -58.60
CA ASN A 742 34.50 63.21 -58.82
C ASN A 742 33.55 62.62 -57.77
N THR A 743 32.78 61.61 -58.17
CA THR A 743 32.15 60.68 -57.22
C THR A 743 33.15 59.56 -56.94
N VAL A 744 33.46 59.27 -55.68
CA VAL A 744 34.45 58.26 -55.28
C VAL A 744 33.90 57.35 -54.18
N ILE A 745 34.48 56.16 -54.07
CA ILE A 745 34.42 55.38 -52.82
C ILE A 745 35.56 55.89 -51.94
N ASP A 746 35.20 56.61 -50.89
CA ASP A 746 36.09 57.07 -49.82
C ASP A 746 36.59 55.84 -49.06
N MET A 747 37.88 55.54 -49.20
CA MET A 747 38.50 54.35 -48.61
C MET A 747 39.11 54.62 -47.22
N ASP A 748 39.43 55.88 -46.91
CA ASP A 748 40.10 56.30 -45.66
C ASP A 748 39.22 57.13 -44.70
N ALA A 749 37.99 57.44 -45.11
CA ALA A 749 36.97 58.22 -44.42
C ALA A 749 37.34 59.71 -44.18
N ASP A 750 38.20 60.31 -45.02
CA ASP A 750 38.56 61.73 -44.90
C ASP A 750 37.53 62.72 -45.49
N THR A 751 36.47 62.20 -46.12
CA THR A 751 35.36 62.91 -46.77
C THR A 751 35.72 63.71 -48.05
N LYS A 752 36.84 63.38 -48.70
CA LYS A 752 37.30 63.99 -49.97
C LYS A 752 37.94 62.93 -50.87
N GLU A 753 38.38 63.31 -52.07
CA GLU A 753 39.18 62.40 -52.91
C GLU A 753 40.65 62.35 -52.45
N SER A 754 41.05 61.16 -52.02
CA SER A 754 42.35 60.84 -51.41
C SER A 754 43.17 59.85 -52.27
N THR A 755 44.47 59.75 -51.99
CA THR A 755 45.37 58.78 -52.65
C THR A 755 45.14 57.37 -52.08
N GLY A 756 44.09 56.73 -52.54
CA GLY A 756 43.65 55.44 -52.03
C GLY A 756 42.27 55.05 -52.54
N ASP A 757 41.47 56.03 -52.92
CA ASP A 757 40.06 55.86 -53.30
C ASP A 757 39.85 55.16 -54.64
N ILE A 758 38.59 54.82 -54.88
CA ILE A 758 38.11 54.26 -56.14
C ILE A 758 37.21 55.29 -56.79
N VAL A 759 37.70 55.97 -57.83
CA VAL A 759 36.93 56.94 -58.61
C VAL A 759 35.83 56.22 -59.39
N ILE A 760 34.57 56.59 -59.13
CA ILE A 760 33.37 56.03 -59.76
C ILE A 760 33.05 56.78 -61.06
N THR A 761 32.94 58.11 -60.98
CA THR A 761 32.65 59.00 -62.12
C THR A 761 33.40 60.32 -61.99
N THR A 762 33.77 60.91 -63.12
CA THR A 762 34.43 62.23 -63.17
C THR A 762 33.48 63.30 -63.69
N GLY A 763 33.45 64.46 -63.02
CA GLY A 763 32.70 65.64 -63.44
C GLY A 763 31.17 65.57 -63.27
N SER A 764 30.64 64.56 -62.57
CA SER A 764 29.21 64.39 -62.32
C SER A 764 28.95 63.97 -60.88
N ASP A 765 27.92 64.55 -60.28
CA ASP A 765 27.41 64.14 -58.96
C ASP A 765 26.35 63.05 -59.16
N THR A 766 26.77 61.80 -58.98
CA THR A 766 25.91 60.60 -59.15
C THR A 766 25.93 59.72 -57.90
N HIS A 767 26.14 60.32 -56.72
CA HIS A 767 26.40 59.58 -55.48
C HIS A 767 25.28 58.59 -55.09
N ALA A 768 24.02 58.89 -55.43
CA ALA A 768 22.85 58.16 -54.95
C ALA A 768 22.57 56.84 -55.70
N ASP A 769 23.07 56.68 -56.92
CA ASP A 769 22.75 55.54 -57.80
C ASP A 769 23.87 54.48 -57.86
N PHE A 770 24.99 54.68 -57.14
CA PHE A 770 26.08 53.70 -57.12
C PHE A 770 25.67 52.43 -56.36
N SER A 771 25.99 51.27 -56.92
CA SER A 771 25.72 49.98 -56.30
C SER A 771 26.94 49.07 -56.36
N PHE A 772 27.48 48.70 -55.19
CA PHE A 772 28.70 47.90 -55.05
C PHE A 772 28.58 46.52 -55.73
N ILE A 773 27.38 45.93 -55.76
CA ILE A 773 27.15 44.58 -56.31
C ILE A 773 27.09 44.54 -57.85
N SER A 774 26.79 45.67 -58.50
CA SER A 774 26.63 45.74 -59.96
C SER A 774 27.71 46.55 -60.68
N SER A 775 28.58 47.23 -59.94
CA SER A 775 29.68 48.02 -60.47
C SER A 775 30.82 47.14 -60.98
N THR A 776 31.21 47.32 -62.24
CA THR A 776 32.40 46.66 -62.83
C THR A 776 33.74 47.19 -62.29
N LEU A 777 33.72 48.28 -61.50
CA LEU A 777 34.88 48.80 -60.78
C LEU A 777 35.21 47.97 -59.53
N ILE A 778 34.27 47.13 -59.08
CA ILE A 778 34.41 46.26 -57.92
C ILE A 778 34.66 44.83 -58.40
N THR A 779 35.84 44.32 -58.07
CA THR A 779 36.36 43.01 -58.50
C THR A 779 36.42 41.99 -57.38
N ASP A 780 36.48 42.44 -56.12
CA ASP A 780 36.48 41.61 -54.91
C ASP A 780 35.99 42.43 -53.71
N ILE A 781 35.16 41.82 -52.86
CA ILE A 781 34.83 42.35 -51.53
C ILE A 781 34.97 41.20 -50.53
N LYS A 782 35.72 41.43 -49.45
CA LYS A 782 35.80 40.52 -48.31
C LYS A 782 35.35 41.20 -47.03
N PHE A 783 34.79 40.41 -46.14
CA PHE A 783 34.34 40.82 -44.82
C PHE A 783 35.01 39.93 -43.77
N GLY A 784 35.43 40.50 -42.66
CA GLY A 784 36.13 39.75 -41.62
C GLY A 784 36.00 40.33 -40.22
N THR A 785 36.57 39.60 -39.26
CA THR A 785 36.79 40.07 -37.89
C THR A 785 38.22 40.57 -37.71
N GLN A 786 38.40 41.60 -36.88
CA GLN A 786 39.73 42.18 -36.62
C GLN A 786 40.68 41.19 -35.93
N ALA A 787 41.99 41.42 -36.13
CA ALA A 787 43.04 40.51 -35.67
C ALA A 787 43.31 40.54 -34.16
N SER A 788 42.77 41.51 -33.42
CA SER A 788 42.92 41.56 -31.95
C SER A 788 41.77 42.30 -31.24
N ALA A 789 41.54 41.91 -29.98
CA ALA A 789 40.71 42.62 -28.99
C ALA A 789 39.21 42.85 -29.32
N LEU A 790 38.55 41.90 -30.01
CA LEU A 790 37.10 41.98 -30.28
C LEU A 790 36.24 42.20 -29.01
N THR A 791 35.15 42.93 -29.14
CA THR A 791 34.11 43.10 -28.11
C THR A 791 32.91 42.16 -28.31
N ALA A 792 32.63 41.78 -29.56
CA ALA A 792 31.69 40.74 -29.96
C ALA A 792 31.86 39.46 -29.13
N ALA A 793 30.79 39.03 -28.45
CA ALA A 793 30.83 37.91 -27.51
C ALA A 793 29.43 37.31 -27.28
N ASP A 794 29.32 35.99 -27.16
CA ASP A 794 28.11 35.25 -26.75
C ASP A 794 28.03 35.11 -25.21
N ALA A 795 29.18 35.00 -24.53
CA ALA A 795 29.28 34.99 -23.07
C ALA A 795 30.40 35.91 -22.57
N GLU A 796 30.37 36.25 -21.28
CA GLU A 796 31.28 37.25 -20.67
C GLU A 796 32.78 36.88 -20.77
N SER A 797 33.09 35.61 -21.01
CA SER A 797 34.46 35.10 -21.22
C SER A 797 34.64 34.39 -22.57
N ASN A 798 33.64 34.41 -23.44
CA ASN A 798 33.67 33.75 -24.75
C ASN A 798 33.51 34.82 -25.84
N LYS A 799 34.65 35.19 -26.45
CA LYS A 799 34.71 36.24 -27.48
C LYS A 799 34.66 35.60 -28.85
N ALA A 800 34.09 36.31 -29.82
CA ALA A 800 34.13 35.89 -31.22
C ALA A 800 35.58 35.68 -31.69
N LYS A 801 35.74 34.81 -32.69
CA LYS A 801 37.04 34.47 -33.28
C LYS A 801 37.60 35.67 -34.05
N SER A 802 38.78 36.13 -33.65
CA SER A 802 39.58 37.12 -34.37
C SER A 802 40.16 36.55 -35.67
N ASP A 803 40.50 37.44 -36.61
CA ASP A 803 41.21 37.12 -37.85
C ASP A 803 40.48 36.09 -38.76
N VAL A 804 39.14 36.14 -38.77
CA VAL A 804 38.32 35.36 -39.70
C VAL A 804 37.96 36.24 -40.88
N THR A 805 38.31 35.84 -42.10
CA THR A 805 37.91 36.53 -43.34
C THR A 805 37.08 35.59 -44.22
N ILE A 806 36.00 36.11 -44.80
CA ILE A 806 35.15 35.43 -45.78
C ILE A 806 34.89 36.33 -47.00
N ASP A 807 34.72 35.70 -48.16
CA ASP A 807 34.29 36.41 -49.36
C ASP A 807 32.82 36.83 -49.20
N VAL A 808 32.48 38.06 -49.57
CA VAL A 808 31.09 38.55 -49.52
C VAL A 808 30.32 37.99 -50.72
N LYS A 809 29.15 37.43 -50.45
CA LYS A 809 28.26 36.81 -51.46
C LYS A 809 27.21 37.78 -52.02
#